data_AF-A0AAV6HPS9-F1
#
_entry.id   AF-A0AAV6HPS9-F1
#
_cell.length_a   1.000
_cell.length_b   1.000
_cell.length_c   1.000
_cell.angle_alpha   90.00
_cell.angle_beta   90.00
_cell.angle_gamma   90.00
#
_symmetry.space_group_name_H-M   'P 1'
#
loop_
_entity.id
_entity.type
_entity.pdbx_description
1 polymer ?
#
loop_
_entity_poly.entity_id
_entity_poly.type
_entity_poly.pdbx_seq_one_letter_code
_entity_poly.pdbx_strand_id
1 'polypeptide(L)'
;MEDKNVVSWNAMIAAYVQQCQIDEAIWLFTQMPEKNAVSWTTIINGYVRVGKLHEAEQVLNKMPYKNVGAQTAMISGYIQNRRMDEARWIFEKIGTPDVVCWNTMIAGYAHCRRVDEALNLLKWMPQKNIASWNNMIFGYAQTGQMDKAVAVFEEMGEKNFLEYPNFRMVKNLINPRLFLDYVLVQILRAALEIGNQLHQTVVKSGYANDLFVSNALISMYAKCGRILSAEYVFKYIDSVDVISWNSLISGYASNGNVEKTVKIFQEMTVKGVKPMRSMTEEHLIEPMAEHYACMVCLLGRAGRLEEAFQMVREMKIEPTAGICGALLYACRVYGNLEIGRVAAEKLSKLEPHKSSNYVLLSNLNAEAGRWDECLKTHANTTPYVATQNPPLLSYKSTLHSSVVLLTSPQPRRIIKTHLSMAKSNSLLILSLCFLVLFQCSVARQGARGQQQQGQGQQERGECQLGRLTAQEPQYRVQAEAGVTEFWDYKDDQFQCANVAVYRTIIQPRGLLLPSYTNAPKLFYVVQGRGMTGVMYSGCPETYQSSQQSEQYREGGQSQRFRDQHQKVRNFRKGDIIALPAGVAHWCYNDGDEELVILAMEDTGNNQNQLDNNPRKFFLAGNPQQEGQQQGQQQQQQRRPGQQQQQQQQRPQYRGEYGSRHGQEQHNAGNVFSGFDAEVLAESFGVDRETARRLQGQDDQRGHIVRVERGLQVLRPSSSQEEQEEQERGGRYQAANGLEETVCSARLIENINDPSRADIYNPRAGRLTSVNGHNMPILNYLRLSAERGVLYKNALMAPHWKINAHSVLYATRGEARMQVVDQRGQAVFDGRVREGELLVVPQNYVVAKQAGDEGFEFVAFKTHENAMFNTLSGRTSAIRAIPVDVLANAYGMSRDEARRLKTNRNEAILLEPRIQLLKESPKLLKERMDEIKEKADEVKEKVDKIKGATVRKNLVG
;
A
#
# COMPACT_ATOMS: atom_id res chain seq x y z
N MET A 1 40.98 11.58 -40.58
CA MET A 1 41.45 11.29 -39.20
C MET A 1 41.03 12.49 -38.38
N GLU A 2 39.81 12.45 -37.84
CA GLU A 2 39.16 13.58 -37.15
C GLU A 2 39.07 13.27 -35.65
N ASP A 3 39.22 14.31 -34.83
CA ASP A 3 39.54 14.26 -33.40
C ASP A 3 38.57 13.42 -32.55
N LYS A 4 38.95 12.17 -32.32
CA LYS A 4 38.30 11.30 -31.33
C LYS A 4 38.62 11.82 -29.93
N ASN A 5 37.61 12.35 -29.25
CA ASN A 5 37.76 12.77 -27.86
C ASN A 5 37.95 11.56 -26.90
N VAL A 6 38.54 11.82 -25.74
CA VAL A 6 38.92 10.82 -24.71
C VAL A 6 37.76 9.89 -24.32
N VAL A 7 36.52 10.40 -24.33
CA VAL A 7 35.30 9.63 -24.02
C VAL A 7 35.00 8.57 -25.09
N SER A 8 35.21 8.90 -26.36
CA SER A 8 34.99 7.97 -27.48
C SER A 8 36.02 6.83 -27.46
N TRP A 9 37.27 7.13 -27.11
CA TRP A 9 38.31 6.11 -26.89
C TRP A 9 37.94 5.17 -25.75
N ASN A 10 37.49 5.70 -24.61
CA ASN A 10 37.07 4.90 -23.46
C ASN A 10 35.90 3.96 -23.77
N ALA A 11 34.91 4.44 -24.54
CA ALA A 11 33.76 3.63 -24.94
C ALA A 11 34.17 2.45 -25.86
N MET A 12 35.06 2.70 -26.82
CA MET A 12 35.59 1.62 -27.69
C MET A 12 36.38 0.59 -26.88
N ILE A 13 37.31 1.05 -26.03
CA ILE A 13 38.10 0.16 -25.17
C ILE A 13 37.18 -0.68 -24.26
N ALA A 14 36.14 -0.07 -23.67
CA ALA A 14 35.17 -0.77 -22.84
C ALA A 14 34.37 -1.83 -23.63
N ALA A 15 34.01 -1.54 -24.88
CA ALA A 15 33.29 -2.48 -25.74
C ALA A 15 34.14 -3.73 -26.06
N TYR A 16 35.42 -3.55 -26.42
CA TYR A 16 36.34 -4.68 -26.65
C TYR A 16 36.58 -5.49 -25.36
N VAL A 17 36.72 -4.81 -24.21
CA VAL A 17 36.83 -5.47 -22.90
C VAL A 17 35.57 -6.25 -22.52
N GLN A 18 34.38 -5.77 -22.88
CA GLN A 18 33.12 -6.51 -22.66
C GLN A 18 33.00 -7.77 -23.53
N GLN A 19 33.59 -7.76 -24.72
CA GLN A 19 33.64 -8.91 -25.63
C GLN A 19 34.85 -9.84 -25.36
N CYS A 20 35.60 -9.61 -24.27
CA CYS A 20 36.82 -10.35 -23.92
C CYS A 20 37.95 -10.29 -24.98
N GLN A 21 37.90 -9.32 -25.90
CA GLN A 21 38.93 -9.07 -26.91
C GLN A 21 39.98 -8.09 -26.35
N ILE A 22 40.85 -8.62 -25.48
CA ILE A 22 41.76 -7.78 -24.69
C ILE A 22 42.94 -7.26 -25.52
N ASP A 23 43.44 -8.02 -26.50
CA ASP A 23 44.59 -7.61 -27.31
C ASP A 23 44.26 -6.38 -28.19
N GLU A 24 43.06 -6.34 -28.73
CA GLU A 24 42.50 -5.21 -29.50
C GLU A 24 42.22 -4.00 -28.60
N ALA A 25 41.72 -4.24 -27.38
CA ALA A 25 41.52 -3.19 -26.38
C ALA A 25 42.84 -2.53 -25.97
N ILE A 26 43.91 -3.33 -25.78
CA ILE A 26 45.26 -2.84 -25.47
C ILE A 26 45.83 -2.06 -26.65
N TRP A 27 45.68 -2.58 -27.87
CA TRP A 27 46.14 -1.88 -29.07
C TRP A 27 45.50 -0.49 -29.15
N LEU A 28 44.17 -0.39 -29.00
CA LEU A 28 43.47 0.90 -28.97
C LEU A 28 43.91 1.80 -27.81
N PHE A 29 44.14 1.22 -26.63
CA PHE A 29 44.64 1.96 -25.49
C PHE A 29 46.04 2.55 -25.74
N THR A 30 46.95 1.82 -26.40
CA THR A 30 48.27 2.36 -26.74
C THR A 30 48.19 3.56 -27.69
N GLN A 31 47.31 3.48 -28.70
CA GLN A 31 47.10 4.54 -29.70
C GLN A 31 46.38 5.78 -29.16
N MET A 32 45.84 5.71 -27.94
CA MET A 32 45.10 6.81 -27.32
C MET A 32 46.03 7.99 -27.00
N PRO A 33 45.80 9.20 -27.56
CA PRO A 33 46.67 10.37 -27.37
C PRO A 33 46.73 10.85 -25.92
N GLU A 34 45.58 10.88 -25.24
CA GLU A 34 45.45 11.27 -23.84
C GLU A 34 44.77 10.15 -23.06
N LYS A 35 45.46 9.61 -22.04
CA LYS A 35 44.94 8.53 -21.19
C LYS A 35 44.50 9.10 -19.85
N ASN A 36 43.26 8.84 -19.47
CA ASN A 36 42.70 9.27 -18.20
C ASN A 36 42.42 8.08 -17.27
N ALA A 37 42.04 8.38 -16.03
CA ALA A 37 41.79 7.37 -15.00
C ALA A 37 40.85 6.23 -15.47
N VAL A 38 39.81 6.56 -16.24
CA VAL A 38 38.83 5.61 -16.76
C VAL A 38 39.44 4.66 -17.81
N SER A 39 40.29 5.17 -18.72
CA SER A 39 41.00 4.31 -19.69
C SER A 39 41.89 3.27 -18.99
N TRP A 40 42.63 3.68 -17.96
CA TRP A 40 43.51 2.80 -17.19
C TRP A 40 42.73 1.75 -16.40
N THR A 41 41.66 2.15 -15.69
CA THR A 41 40.80 1.22 -14.93
C THR A 41 40.10 0.21 -15.84
N THR A 42 39.71 0.60 -17.06
CA THR A 42 39.02 -0.28 -18.02
C THR A 42 39.94 -1.40 -18.53
N ILE A 43 41.20 -1.09 -18.84
CA ILE A 43 42.19 -2.10 -19.23
C ILE A 43 42.54 -3.05 -18.08
N ILE A 44 42.68 -2.52 -16.86
CA ILE A 44 42.90 -3.34 -15.66
C ILE A 44 41.73 -4.32 -15.46
N ASN A 45 40.48 -3.85 -15.56
CA ASN A 45 39.30 -4.72 -15.51
C ASN A 45 39.30 -5.77 -16.63
N GLY A 46 39.79 -5.43 -17.83
CA GLY A 46 39.93 -6.37 -18.93
C GLY A 46 40.91 -7.50 -18.63
N TYR A 47 42.11 -7.19 -18.16
CA TYR A 47 43.09 -8.20 -17.77
C TYR A 47 42.62 -9.06 -16.59
N VAL A 48 41.98 -8.46 -15.59
CA VAL A 48 41.38 -9.18 -14.45
C VAL A 48 40.32 -10.18 -14.92
N ARG A 49 39.45 -9.81 -15.85
CA ARG A 49 38.41 -10.70 -16.40
C ARG A 49 38.98 -11.92 -17.14
N VAL A 50 40.12 -11.77 -17.80
CA VAL A 50 40.80 -12.86 -18.51
C VAL A 50 41.73 -13.66 -17.58
N GLY A 51 41.86 -13.25 -16.30
CA GLY A 51 42.69 -13.93 -15.30
C GLY A 51 44.20 -13.60 -15.40
N LYS A 52 44.58 -12.66 -16.27
CA LYS A 52 45.97 -12.19 -16.45
C LYS A 52 46.35 -11.16 -15.39
N LEU A 53 46.43 -11.60 -14.14
CA LEU A 53 46.62 -10.71 -12.98
C LEU A 53 47.99 -10.03 -12.95
N HIS A 54 49.03 -10.69 -13.44
CA HIS A 54 50.39 -10.13 -13.41
C HIS A 54 50.53 -8.93 -14.36
N GLU A 55 49.93 -9.04 -15.55
CA GLU A 55 49.85 -7.97 -16.53
C GLU A 55 48.97 -6.82 -16.03
N ALA A 56 47.86 -7.13 -15.36
CA ALA A 56 47.02 -6.12 -14.71
C ALA A 56 47.77 -5.32 -13.64
N GLU A 57 48.62 -6.00 -12.85
CA GLU A 57 49.48 -5.38 -11.84
C GLU A 57 50.55 -4.48 -12.47
N GLN A 58 51.17 -4.92 -13.57
CA GLN A 58 52.12 -4.09 -14.32
C GLN A 58 51.44 -2.82 -14.87
N VAL A 59 50.21 -2.91 -15.35
CA VAL A 59 49.42 -1.76 -15.82
C VAL A 59 49.08 -0.81 -14.67
N LEU A 60 48.70 -1.33 -13.50
CA LEU A 60 48.46 -0.50 -12.31
C LEU A 60 49.72 0.24 -11.85
N ASN A 61 50.89 -0.39 -11.96
CA ASN A 61 52.17 0.23 -11.58
C ASN A 61 52.68 1.26 -12.61
N LYS A 62 52.31 1.11 -13.89
CA LYS A 62 52.60 2.11 -14.95
C LYS A 62 51.67 3.32 -14.91
N MET A 63 50.58 3.27 -14.15
CA MET A 63 49.62 4.36 -14.06
C MET A 63 50.26 5.59 -13.34
N PRO A 64 50.22 6.81 -13.92
CA PRO A 64 50.89 7.99 -13.35
C PRO A 64 50.35 8.42 -11.98
N TYR A 65 49.09 8.11 -11.69
CA TYR A 65 48.43 8.34 -10.41
C TYR A 65 47.47 7.19 -10.13
N LYS A 66 47.60 6.53 -8.98
CA LYS A 66 46.73 5.41 -8.62
C LYS A 66 45.40 5.95 -8.09
N ASN A 67 44.30 5.67 -8.76
CA ASN A 67 42.96 5.98 -8.27
C ASN A 67 42.33 4.77 -7.57
N VAL A 68 41.43 5.03 -6.61
CA VAL A 68 40.77 3.99 -5.80
C VAL A 68 40.09 2.94 -6.69
N GLY A 69 39.40 3.37 -7.76
CA GLY A 69 38.73 2.46 -8.69
C GLY A 69 39.63 1.45 -9.42
N ALA A 70 40.84 1.83 -9.84
CA ALA A 70 41.79 0.88 -10.44
C ALA A 70 42.35 -0.10 -9.39
N GLN A 71 42.57 0.36 -8.16
CA GLN A 71 43.05 -0.47 -7.07
C GLN A 71 41.95 -1.45 -6.59
N THR A 72 40.69 -1.03 -6.54
CA THR A 72 39.53 -1.89 -6.24
C THR A 72 39.33 -2.98 -7.31
N ALA A 73 39.52 -2.66 -8.59
CA ALA A 73 39.51 -3.65 -9.67
C ALA A 73 40.58 -4.74 -9.49
N MET A 74 41.80 -4.35 -9.11
CA MET A 74 42.87 -5.30 -8.79
C MET A 74 42.55 -6.14 -7.55
N ILE A 75 42.02 -5.52 -6.49
CA ILE A 75 41.57 -6.22 -5.29
C ILE A 75 40.54 -7.30 -5.64
N SER A 76 39.52 -6.96 -6.46
CA SER A 76 38.52 -7.93 -6.93
C SER A 76 39.16 -9.07 -7.72
N GLY A 77 40.17 -8.78 -8.55
CA GLY A 77 40.88 -9.80 -9.31
C GLY A 77 41.68 -10.78 -8.45
N TYR A 78 42.37 -10.30 -7.43
CA TYR A 78 43.06 -11.16 -6.47
C TYR A 78 42.08 -12.00 -5.63
N ILE A 79 40.95 -11.41 -5.19
CA ILE A 79 39.89 -12.12 -4.47
C ILE A 79 39.31 -13.27 -5.31
N GLN A 80 38.98 -13.02 -6.57
CA GLN A 80 38.45 -14.05 -7.49
C GLN A 80 39.41 -15.23 -7.67
N ASN A 81 40.72 -14.98 -7.59
CA ASN A 81 41.77 -15.99 -7.67
C ASN A 81 42.23 -16.52 -6.29
N ARG A 82 41.46 -16.24 -5.23
CA ARG A 82 41.72 -16.67 -3.83
C ARG A 82 43.05 -16.19 -3.24
N ARG A 83 43.63 -15.13 -3.80
CA ARG A 83 44.89 -14.50 -3.37
C ARG A 83 44.59 -13.36 -2.40
N MET A 84 44.12 -13.72 -1.20
CA MET A 84 43.55 -12.74 -0.27
C MET A 84 44.60 -11.82 0.37
N ASP A 85 45.83 -12.30 0.52
CA ASP A 85 46.89 -11.55 1.20
C ASP A 85 47.42 -10.41 0.32
N GLU A 86 47.50 -10.62 -1.00
CA GLU A 86 47.82 -9.59 -1.98
C GLU A 86 46.69 -8.55 -2.13
N ALA A 87 45.43 -9.00 -2.07
CA ALA A 87 44.27 -8.09 -2.04
C ALA A 87 44.32 -7.18 -0.81
N ARG A 88 44.69 -7.75 0.36
CA ARG A 88 44.84 -7.01 1.61
C ARG A 88 45.97 -5.99 1.56
N TRP A 89 47.12 -6.37 1.00
CA TRP A 89 48.26 -5.47 0.84
C TRP A 89 47.95 -4.25 -0.03
N ILE A 90 47.16 -4.42 -1.11
CA ILE A 90 46.72 -3.28 -1.93
C ILE A 90 45.75 -2.41 -1.14
N PHE A 91 44.80 -3.00 -0.41
CA PHE A 91 43.82 -2.26 0.37
C PHE A 91 44.47 -1.36 1.44
N GLU A 92 45.49 -1.86 2.15
CA GLU A 92 46.21 -1.09 3.18
C GLU A 92 47.04 0.07 2.62
N LYS A 93 47.43 -0.01 1.34
CA LYS A 93 48.13 1.09 0.64
C LYS A 93 47.19 2.18 0.13
N ILE A 94 45.88 2.00 0.21
CA ILE A 94 44.91 3.02 -0.18
C ILE A 94 44.72 3.98 1.01
N GLY A 95 45.15 5.24 0.85
CA GLY A 95 45.07 6.23 1.92
C GLY A 95 43.63 6.50 2.40
N THR A 96 42.67 6.61 1.48
CA THR A 96 41.24 6.80 1.79
C THR A 96 40.37 5.87 0.94
N PRO A 97 40.08 4.64 1.41
CA PRO A 97 39.25 3.71 0.66
C PRO A 97 37.79 4.17 0.63
N ASP A 98 37.16 4.11 -0.54
CA ASP A 98 35.73 4.39 -0.72
C ASP A 98 34.85 3.21 -0.30
N VAL A 99 33.55 3.45 -0.15
CA VAL A 99 32.57 2.44 0.31
C VAL A 99 32.57 1.19 -0.58
N VAL A 100 32.84 1.34 -1.88
CA VAL A 100 32.91 0.22 -2.83
C VAL A 100 34.15 -0.65 -2.56
N CYS A 101 35.29 -0.03 -2.28
CA CYS A 101 36.53 -0.72 -1.92
C CYS A 101 36.39 -1.51 -0.59
N TRP A 102 35.79 -0.90 0.43
CA TRP A 102 35.47 -1.57 1.70
C TRP A 102 34.58 -2.80 1.49
N ASN A 103 33.49 -2.64 0.73
CA ASN A 103 32.55 -3.73 0.44
C ASN A 103 33.18 -4.88 -0.36
N THR A 104 34.08 -4.55 -1.29
CA THR A 104 34.80 -5.54 -2.10
C THR A 104 35.69 -6.42 -1.22
N MET A 105 36.40 -5.83 -0.24
CA MET A 105 37.21 -6.59 0.71
C MET A 105 36.37 -7.44 1.67
N ILE A 106 35.28 -6.90 2.20
CA ILE A 106 34.36 -7.63 3.09
C ILE A 106 33.75 -8.83 2.36
N ALA A 107 33.27 -8.64 1.12
CA ALA A 107 32.78 -9.72 0.28
C ALA A 107 33.87 -10.78 0.03
N GLY A 108 35.12 -10.36 -0.24
CA GLY A 108 36.24 -11.27 -0.45
C GLY A 108 36.51 -12.16 0.76
N TYR A 109 36.62 -11.58 1.96
CA TYR A 109 36.81 -12.35 3.19
C TYR A 109 35.61 -13.26 3.49
N ALA A 110 34.38 -12.79 3.25
CA ALA A 110 33.16 -13.59 3.40
C ALA A 110 33.15 -14.81 2.46
N HIS A 111 33.47 -14.62 1.17
CA HIS A 111 33.58 -15.71 0.18
C HIS A 111 34.71 -16.69 0.49
N CYS A 112 35.80 -16.22 1.12
CA CYS A 112 36.91 -17.05 1.57
C CYS A 112 36.65 -17.72 2.93
N ARG A 113 35.43 -17.64 3.50
CA ARG A 113 35.06 -18.17 4.82
C ARG A 113 35.89 -17.63 5.99
N ARG A 114 36.56 -16.48 5.79
CA ARG A 114 37.38 -15.79 6.79
C ARG A 114 36.56 -14.66 7.42
N VAL A 115 35.44 -15.03 8.04
CA VAL A 115 34.37 -14.09 8.43
C VAL A 115 34.77 -13.15 9.57
N ASP A 116 35.67 -13.58 10.46
CA ASP A 116 36.14 -12.74 11.57
C ASP A 116 36.96 -11.52 11.09
N GLU A 117 37.72 -11.68 10.02
CA GLU A 117 38.49 -10.60 9.39
C GLU A 117 37.57 -9.65 8.61
N ALA A 118 36.52 -10.19 7.99
CA ALA A 118 35.45 -9.41 7.38
C ALA A 118 34.71 -8.55 8.43
N LEU A 119 34.43 -9.12 9.62
CA LEU A 119 33.78 -8.42 10.72
C LEU A 119 34.67 -7.29 11.26
N ASN A 120 35.98 -7.54 11.39
CA ASN A 120 36.93 -6.51 11.79
C ASN A 120 36.93 -5.35 10.79
N LEU A 121 36.98 -5.62 9.48
CA LEU A 121 36.87 -4.57 8.46
C LEU A 121 35.56 -3.80 8.52
N LEU A 122 34.43 -4.48 8.73
CA LEU A 122 33.13 -3.83 8.89
C LEU A 122 33.16 -2.84 10.06
N LYS A 123 33.73 -3.21 11.21
CA LYS A 123 33.84 -2.34 12.39
C LYS A 123 34.60 -1.04 12.07
N TRP A 124 35.75 -1.15 11.40
CA TRP A 124 36.61 -0.02 11.03
C TRP A 124 36.09 0.81 9.84
N MET A 125 35.10 0.32 9.09
CA MET A 125 34.50 1.03 7.97
C MET A 125 33.78 2.32 8.44
N PRO A 126 34.14 3.52 7.91
CA PRO A 126 33.57 4.80 8.35
C PRO A 126 32.07 4.95 8.07
N GLN A 127 31.61 4.47 6.91
CA GLN A 127 30.21 4.48 6.50
C GLN A 127 29.79 3.07 6.08
N LYS A 128 28.87 2.46 6.83
CA LYS A 128 28.34 1.12 6.56
C LYS A 128 27.04 1.25 5.76
N ASN A 129 26.80 0.36 4.81
CA ASN A 129 25.59 0.36 3.99
C ASN A 129 24.97 -1.03 3.89
N ILE A 130 23.78 -1.15 3.30
CA ILE A 130 23.07 -2.44 3.21
C ILE A 130 23.95 -3.54 2.58
N ALA A 131 24.76 -3.19 1.58
CA ALA A 131 25.68 -4.12 0.95
C ALA A 131 26.79 -4.61 1.90
N SER A 132 27.34 -3.75 2.77
CA SER A 132 28.35 -4.15 3.77
C SER A 132 27.80 -5.16 4.77
N TRP A 133 26.56 -4.97 5.23
CA TRP A 133 25.89 -5.87 6.16
C TRP A 133 25.45 -7.18 5.51
N ASN A 134 24.93 -7.14 4.28
CA ASN A 134 24.55 -8.35 3.52
C ASN A 134 25.75 -9.27 3.27
N ASN A 135 26.92 -8.72 2.95
CA ASN A 135 28.14 -9.51 2.74
C ASN A 135 28.56 -10.25 4.02
N MET A 136 28.33 -9.66 5.20
CA MET A 136 28.61 -10.29 6.49
C MET A 136 27.62 -11.40 6.84
N ILE A 137 26.32 -11.15 6.63
CA ILE A 137 25.28 -12.16 6.83
C ILE A 137 25.53 -13.35 5.91
N PHE A 138 25.88 -13.10 4.66
CA PHE A 138 26.27 -14.12 3.70
C PHE A 138 27.49 -14.93 4.17
N GLY A 139 28.54 -14.27 4.68
CA GLY A 139 29.73 -14.92 5.24
C GLY A 139 29.41 -15.86 6.41
N TYR A 140 28.59 -15.41 7.37
CA TYR A 140 28.18 -16.24 8.51
C TYR A 140 27.24 -17.39 8.09
N ALA A 141 26.36 -17.16 7.12
CA ALA A 141 25.50 -18.19 6.56
C ALA A 141 26.30 -19.29 5.85
N GLN A 142 27.35 -18.92 5.10
CA GLN A 142 28.23 -19.87 4.42
C GLN A 142 29.11 -20.72 5.36
N THR A 143 29.38 -20.22 6.57
CA THR A 143 30.13 -20.94 7.60
C THR A 143 29.22 -21.71 8.59
N GLY A 144 27.90 -21.63 8.41
CA GLY A 144 26.92 -22.33 9.24
C GLY A 144 26.66 -21.70 10.61
N GLN A 145 27.22 -20.52 10.88
CA GLN A 145 27.08 -19.81 12.15
C GLN A 145 25.87 -18.87 12.12
N MET A 146 24.67 -19.46 12.05
CA MET A 146 23.41 -18.71 11.85
C MET A 146 23.09 -17.77 13.00
N ASP A 147 23.46 -18.13 14.22
CA ASP A 147 23.23 -17.33 15.43
C ASP A 147 23.95 -15.97 15.33
N LYS A 148 25.18 -15.98 14.79
CA LYS A 148 25.96 -14.75 14.54
C LYS A 148 25.47 -13.99 13.30
N ALA A 149 24.95 -14.69 12.29
CA ALA A 149 24.32 -14.04 11.13
C ALA A 149 23.09 -13.22 11.55
N VAL A 150 22.29 -13.77 12.47
CA VAL A 150 21.13 -13.09 13.07
C VAL A 150 21.58 -11.94 13.95
N ALA A 151 22.59 -12.11 14.81
CA ALA A 151 23.10 -11.04 15.65
C ALA A 151 23.64 -9.84 14.83
N VAL A 152 24.32 -10.09 13.70
CA VAL A 152 24.79 -9.03 12.80
C VAL A 152 23.62 -8.35 12.07
N PHE A 153 22.55 -9.07 11.76
CA PHE A 153 21.31 -8.50 11.22
C PHE A 153 20.58 -7.62 12.26
N GLU A 154 20.57 -8.03 13.53
CA GLU A 154 20.03 -7.23 14.62
C GLU A 154 20.86 -5.95 14.84
N GLU A 155 22.20 -6.04 14.78
CA GLU A 155 23.08 -4.87 14.88
C GLU A 155 22.90 -3.89 13.69
N MET A 156 22.70 -4.41 12.47
CA MET A 156 22.30 -3.61 11.29
C MET A 156 20.99 -2.85 11.57
N GLY A 157 20.08 -3.49 12.30
CA GLY A 157 18.79 -2.97 12.75
C GLY A 157 18.84 -1.91 13.85
N GLU A 158 19.97 -1.76 14.55
CA GLU A 158 20.12 -0.80 15.65
C GLU A 158 20.97 0.43 15.28
N LYS A 159 22.03 0.26 14.47
CA LYS A 159 23.03 1.33 14.24
C LYS A 159 22.86 2.13 12.95
N ASN A 160 22.14 1.63 11.94
CA ASN A 160 21.87 2.38 10.70
C ASN A 160 20.65 3.33 10.78
N PHE A 161 20.04 3.47 11.96
CA PHE A 161 18.82 4.27 12.17
C PHE A 161 19.07 5.74 12.57
N LEU A 162 20.33 6.18 12.60
CA LEU A 162 20.70 7.49 13.16
C LEU A 162 20.84 8.64 12.14
N GLU A 163 20.68 8.42 10.83
CA GLU A 163 20.76 9.51 9.83
C GLU A 163 19.45 9.84 9.10
N TYR A 164 18.34 9.15 9.37
CA TYR A 164 17.04 9.48 8.77
C TYR A 164 15.90 9.42 9.80
N PRO A 165 15.37 10.58 10.27
CA PRO A 165 14.33 10.66 11.30
C PRO A 165 13.03 9.92 10.94
N ASN A 166 12.74 9.75 9.65
CA ASN A 166 11.49 9.15 9.16
C ASN A 166 11.50 7.60 9.09
N PHE A 167 12.65 6.94 9.31
CA PHE A 167 12.73 5.48 9.17
C PHE A 167 12.36 4.71 10.45
N ARG A 168 12.26 5.38 11.60
CA ARG A 168 11.72 4.78 12.84
C ARG A 168 10.22 4.48 12.72
N MET A 169 9.49 5.28 11.91
CA MET A 169 8.09 5.06 11.56
C MET A 169 7.87 3.79 10.73
N VAL A 170 8.86 3.42 9.90
CA VAL A 170 8.79 2.26 9.00
C VAL A 170 8.93 0.92 9.75
N LYS A 171 9.52 0.93 10.95
CA LYS A 171 9.60 -0.25 11.84
C LYS A 171 8.22 -0.78 12.26
N ASN A 172 7.21 0.09 12.25
CA ASN A 172 5.82 -0.23 12.61
C ASN A 172 4.86 -0.24 11.42
N LEU A 173 5.30 0.19 10.22
CA LEU A 173 4.45 0.36 9.03
C LEU A 173 4.67 -0.70 7.94
N ILE A 174 5.84 -1.35 7.92
CA ILE A 174 5.94 -2.64 7.22
C ILE A 174 5.68 -3.68 8.29
N ASN A 175 4.56 -4.41 8.17
CA ASN A 175 4.32 -5.62 8.93
C ASN A 175 5.66 -6.39 8.99
N PRO A 176 6.23 -6.67 10.18
CA PRO A 176 7.48 -7.44 10.26
C PRO A 176 7.36 -8.71 9.42
N ARG A 177 6.14 -9.25 9.33
CA ARG A 177 5.73 -10.36 8.48
C ARG A 177 5.84 -10.12 6.96
N LEU A 178 5.63 -8.92 6.41
CA LEU A 178 5.75 -8.63 4.97
C LEU A 178 7.20 -8.34 4.52
N PHE A 179 8.01 -7.69 5.38
CA PHE A 179 9.45 -7.51 5.14
C PHE A 179 10.21 -8.83 5.39
N LEU A 180 9.81 -9.58 6.42
CA LEU A 180 10.18 -10.98 6.56
C LEU A 180 9.71 -11.76 5.34
N ASP A 181 8.46 -11.71 4.87
CA ASP A 181 8.02 -12.48 3.69
C ASP A 181 8.84 -12.16 2.43
N TYR A 182 9.21 -10.91 2.15
CA TYR A 182 10.02 -10.59 0.95
C TYR A 182 11.47 -11.12 1.05
N VAL A 183 12.11 -11.01 2.21
CA VAL A 183 13.50 -11.46 2.44
C VAL A 183 13.54 -12.98 2.70
N LEU A 184 12.57 -13.51 3.43
CA LEU A 184 12.32 -14.92 3.68
C LEU A 184 11.95 -15.63 2.37
N VAL A 185 11.20 -15.05 1.44
CA VAL A 185 10.97 -15.65 0.11
C VAL A 185 12.27 -15.78 -0.68
N GLN A 186 13.22 -14.84 -0.57
CA GLN A 186 14.51 -14.96 -1.26
C GLN A 186 15.44 -15.98 -0.59
N ILE A 187 15.48 -16.03 0.75
CA ILE A 187 16.21 -17.03 1.54
C ILE A 187 15.60 -18.43 1.36
N LEU A 188 14.26 -18.55 1.34
CA LEU A 188 13.51 -19.80 1.14
C LEU A 188 13.54 -20.27 -0.31
N ARG A 189 13.62 -19.38 -1.31
CA ARG A 189 13.74 -19.78 -2.72
C ARG A 189 15.09 -20.43 -3.01
N ALA A 190 16.17 -19.89 -2.45
CA ALA A 190 17.48 -20.53 -2.47
C ALA A 190 17.49 -21.86 -1.67
N ALA A 191 16.82 -21.90 -0.51
CA ALA A 191 16.69 -23.11 0.30
C ALA A 191 15.83 -24.21 -0.35
N LEU A 192 14.77 -23.86 -1.10
CA LEU A 192 13.86 -24.79 -1.78
C LEU A 192 14.52 -25.46 -2.99
N GLU A 193 15.39 -24.74 -3.71
CA GLU A 193 16.13 -25.27 -4.85
C GLU A 193 17.18 -26.29 -4.39
N ILE A 194 17.86 -26.02 -3.28
CA ILE A 194 18.77 -26.96 -2.60
C ILE A 194 17.98 -28.13 -1.97
N GLY A 195 16.84 -27.85 -1.33
CA GLY A 195 15.99 -28.84 -0.68
C GLY A 195 15.37 -29.86 -1.65
N ASN A 196 14.99 -29.44 -2.87
CA ASN A 196 14.50 -30.36 -3.89
C ASN A 196 15.60 -31.27 -4.45
N GLN A 197 16.82 -30.77 -4.61
CA GLN A 197 17.97 -31.59 -5.02
C GLN A 197 18.34 -32.61 -3.92
N LEU A 198 18.29 -32.20 -2.66
CA LEU A 198 18.47 -33.09 -1.50
C LEU A 198 17.38 -34.15 -1.42
N HIS A 199 16.10 -33.80 -1.58
CA HIS A 199 15.01 -34.77 -1.56
C HIS A 199 15.14 -35.80 -2.70
N GLN A 200 15.49 -35.39 -3.92
CA GLN A 200 15.76 -36.33 -5.01
C GLN A 200 16.94 -37.25 -4.70
N THR A 201 17.96 -36.75 -4.00
CA THR A 201 19.12 -37.54 -3.57
C THR A 201 18.74 -38.54 -2.49
N VAL A 202 17.94 -38.15 -1.50
CA VAL A 202 17.40 -39.01 -0.42
C VAL A 202 16.55 -40.15 -0.97
N VAL A 203 15.71 -39.87 -1.97
CA VAL A 203 14.89 -40.91 -2.63
C VAL A 203 15.77 -41.90 -3.40
N LYS A 204 16.79 -41.42 -4.11
CA LYS A 204 17.74 -42.27 -4.86
C LYS A 204 18.65 -43.10 -3.95
N SER A 205 18.97 -42.60 -2.75
CA SER A 205 19.82 -43.30 -1.78
C SER A 205 19.06 -44.25 -0.85
N GLY A 206 17.73 -44.37 -0.98
CA GLY A 206 16.91 -45.32 -0.24
C GLY A 206 16.57 -44.91 1.20
N TYR A 207 16.89 -43.67 1.60
CA TYR A 207 16.59 -43.13 2.94
C TYR A 207 15.23 -42.40 3.01
N ALA A 208 14.37 -42.56 2.01
CA ALA A 208 13.07 -41.90 1.95
C ALA A 208 12.12 -42.29 3.10
N ASN A 209 12.33 -43.45 3.72
CA ASN A 209 11.53 -43.93 4.86
C ASN A 209 12.25 -43.75 6.21
N ASP A 210 13.44 -43.12 6.23
CA ASP A 210 14.09 -42.77 7.49
C ASP A 210 13.28 -41.65 8.16
N LEU A 211 12.84 -41.91 9.40
CA LEU A 211 11.94 -41.04 10.14
C LEU A 211 12.57 -39.65 10.40
N PHE A 212 13.87 -39.61 10.68
CA PHE A 212 14.58 -38.37 10.94
C PHE A 212 14.71 -37.53 9.66
N VAL A 213 15.06 -38.16 8.55
CA VAL A 213 15.15 -37.50 7.25
C VAL A 213 13.78 -37.02 6.78
N SER A 214 12.74 -37.82 6.99
CA SER A 214 11.37 -37.47 6.61
C SER A 214 10.82 -36.30 7.42
N ASN A 215 11.09 -36.26 8.72
CA ASN A 215 10.73 -35.13 9.60
C ASN A 215 11.43 -33.83 9.16
N ALA A 216 12.71 -33.91 8.80
CA ALA A 216 13.45 -32.77 8.26
C ALA A 216 12.86 -32.29 6.92
N LEU A 217 12.44 -33.20 6.04
CA LEU A 217 11.79 -32.87 4.76
C LEU A 217 10.41 -32.22 4.96
N ILE A 218 9.59 -32.72 5.88
CA ILE A 218 8.27 -32.14 6.22
C ILE A 218 8.45 -30.70 6.71
N SER A 219 9.39 -30.48 7.65
CA SER A 219 9.69 -29.16 8.19
C SER A 219 10.22 -28.20 7.12
N MET A 220 11.11 -28.68 6.24
CA MET A 220 11.66 -27.89 5.12
C MET A 220 10.55 -27.46 4.15
N TYR A 221 9.72 -28.40 3.67
CA TYR A 221 8.64 -28.08 2.74
C TYR A 221 7.58 -27.16 3.35
N ALA A 222 7.24 -27.37 4.63
CA ALA A 222 6.31 -26.54 5.37
C ALA A 222 6.82 -25.09 5.52
N LYS A 223 8.09 -24.91 5.91
CA LYS A 223 8.74 -23.60 6.02
C LYS A 223 8.90 -22.89 4.67
N CYS A 224 9.03 -23.63 3.58
CA CYS A 224 9.10 -23.10 2.21
C CYS A 224 7.73 -22.80 1.57
N GLY A 225 6.63 -22.89 2.32
CA GLY A 225 5.29 -22.60 1.81
C GLY A 225 4.68 -23.68 0.91
N ARG A 226 5.30 -24.86 0.82
CA ARG A 226 4.83 -26.01 0.00
C ARG A 226 4.16 -27.07 0.89
N ILE A 227 3.10 -26.65 1.58
CA ILE A 227 2.43 -27.48 2.59
C ILE A 227 1.87 -28.81 2.05
N LEU A 228 1.44 -28.85 0.77
CA LEU A 228 0.99 -30.09 0.12
C LEU A 228 2.13 -31.10 -0.07
N SER A 229 3.36 -30.64 -0.30
CA SER A 229 4.54 -31.51 -0.39
C SER A 229 4.95 -32.03 0.98
N ALA A 230 4.80 -31.22 2.04
CA ALA A 230 4.98 -31.67 3.42
C ALA A 230 3.93 -32.72 3.82
N GLU A 231 2.66 -32.52 3.44
CA GLU A 231 1.58 -33.50 3.65
C GLU A 231 1.81 -34.80 2.88
N TYR A 232 2.36 -34.71 1.67
CA TYR A 232 2.75 -35.89 0.89
C TYR A 232 3.82 -36.70 1.62
N VAL A 233 4.94 -36.08 2.05
CA VAL A 233 5.98 -36.79 2.80
C VAL A 233 5.42 -37.41 4.09
N PHE A 234 4.61 -36.66 4.84
CA PHE A 234 3.97 -37.15 6.07
C PHE A 234 3.00 -38.34 5.86
N LYS A 235 2.37 -38.47 4.69
CA LYS A 235 1.45 -39.57 4.41
C LYS A 235 2.16 -40.89 4.09
N TYR A 236 3.38 -40.81 3.56
CA TYR A 236 4.13 -41.98 3.06
C TYR A 236 5.26 -42.44 4.00
N ILE A 237 5.36 -41.88 5.22
CA ILE A 237 6.23 -42.42 6.27
C ILE A 237 5.59 -43.63 6.96
N ASP A 238 6.37 -44.69 7.18
CA ASP A 238 5.90 -45.95 7.74
C ASP A 238 5.58 -45.86 9.25
N SER A 239 6.23 -44.95 9.97
CA SER A 239 5.96 -44.64 11.37
C SER A 239 5.87 -43.12 11.55
N VAL A 240 4.80 -42.63 12.18
CA VAL A 240 4.61 -41.20 12.43
C VAL A 240 4.87 -40.94 13.90
N ASP A 241 5.91 -40.15 14.22
CA ASP A 241 6.23 -39.77 15.59
C ASP A 241 5.71 -38.37 15.93
N VAL A 242 5.90 -37.98 17.19
CA VAL A 242 5.49 -36.67 17.72
C VAL A 242 6.11 -35.52 16.92
N ILE A 243 7.32 -35.71 16.42
CA ILE A 243 8.07 -34.72 15.64
C ILE A 243 7.43 -34.55 14.25
N SER A 244 6.99 -35.63 13.61
CA SER A 244 6.24 -35.59 12.35
C SER A 244 4.96 -34.77 12.51
N TRP A 245 4.18 -35.05 13.57
CA TRP A 245 2.91 -34.35 13.85
C TRP A 245 3.14 -32.86 14.13
N ASN A 246 4.10 -32.54 15.01
CA ASN A 246 4.41 -31.16 15.35
C ASN A 246 4.95 -30.37 14.15
N SER A 247 5.74 -31.01 13.29
CA SER A 247 6.27 -30.39 12.08
C SER A 247 5.16 -30.04 11.09
N LEU A 248 4.17 -30.92 10.93
CA LEU A 248 3.03 -30.69 10.05
C LEU A 248 2.04 -29.66 10.63
N ILE A 249 1.74 -29.74 11.93
CA ILE A 249 0.86 -28.79 12.64
C ILE A 249 1.44 -27.38 12.60
N SER A 250 2.74 -27.25 12.92
CA SER A 250 3.48 -25.99 12.82
C SER A 250 3.49 -25.48 11.39
N GLY A 251 3.64 -26.37 10.41
CA GLY A 251 3.55 -26.05 8.99
C GLY A 251 2.20 -25.48 8.56
N TYR A 252 1.09 -26.09 8.95
CA TYR A 252 -0.24 -25.56 8.63
C TYR A 252 -0.55 -24.25 9.36
N ALA A 253 -0.09 -24.12 10.60
CA ALA A 253 -0.27 -22.90 11.40
C ALA A 253 0.51 -21.72 10.81
N SER A 254 1.75 -21.95 10.38
CA SER A 254 2.60 -20.93 9.75
C SER A 254 2.14 -20.54 8.34
N ASN A 255 1.46 -21.44 7.62
CA ASN A 255 0.86 -21.18 6.30
C ASN A 255 -0.60 -20.67 6.35
N GLY A 256 -1.12 -20.34 7.55
CA GLY A 256 -2.43 -19.69 7.71
C GLY A 256 -3.67 -20.59 7.57
N ASN A 257 -3.51 -21.92 7.53
CA ASN A 257 -4.63 -22.85 7.40
C ASN A 257 -5.06 -23.41 8.77
N VAL A 258 -5.77 -22.57 9.52
CA VAL A 258 -6.18 -22.81 10.92
C VAL A 258 -7.10 -24.03 11.05
N GLU A 259 -7.98 -24.27 10.07
CA GLU A 259 -8.96 -25.36 10.11
C GLU A 259 -8.28 -26.75 10.04
N LYS A 260 -7.29 -26.92 9.13
CA LYS A 260 -6.48 -28.15 9.09
C LYS A 260 -5.56 -28.28 10.30
N THR A 261 -5.03 -27.19 10.85
CA THR A 261 -4.22 -27.22 12.09
C THR A 261 -4.99 -27.84 13.25
N VAL A 262 -6.24 -27.42 13.47
CA VAL A 262 -7.09 -27.94 14.55
C VAL A 262 -7.43 -29.42 14.31
N LYS A 263 -7.75 -29.80 13.06
CA LYS A 263 -8.06 -31.18 12.69
C LYS A 263 -6.89 -32.14 12.91
N ILE A 264 -5.68 -31.76 12.50
CA ILE A 264 -4.47 -32.58 12.65
C ILE A 264 -4.06 -32.70 14.14
N PHE A 265 -4.25 -31.64 14.93
CA PHE A 265 -4.04 -31.69 16.38
C PHE A 265 -5.04 -32.62 17.10
N GLN A 266 -6.30 -32.63 16.65
CA GLN A 266 -7.30 -33.59 17.12
C GLN A 266 -6.91 -35.04 16.78
N GLU A 267 -6.40 -35.29 15.58
CA GLU A 267 -5.90 -36.62 15.18
C GLU A 267 -4.68 -37.07 16.01
N MET A 268 -3.76 -36.15 16.31
CA MET A 268 -2.59 -36.40 17.17
C MET A 268 -3.00 -36.75 18.62
N THR A 269 -3.98 -36.05 19.18
CA THR A 269 -4.47 -36.28 20.55
C THR A 269 -5.32 -37.54 20.66
N VAL A 270 -6.11 -37.88 19.63
CA VAL A 270 -6.81 -39.19 19.54
C VAL A 270 -5.82 -40.36 19.49
N LYS A 271 -4.61 -40.14 18.98
CA LYS A 271 -3.50 -41.13 18.98
C LYS A 271 -2.68 -41.17 20.28
N GLY A 272 -3.04 -40.38 21.30
CA GLY A 272 -2.50 -40.52 22.67
C GLY A 272 -1.21 -39.76 23.00
N VAL A 273 -0.77 -38.82 22.18
CA VAL A 273 0.50 -38.07 22.36
C VAL A 273 0.32 -36.82 23.25
N LYS A 274 1.19 -36.61 24.26
CA LYS A 274 1.14 -35.47 25.21
C LYS A 274 2.33 -34.49 25.03
N PRO A 275 2.14 -33.22 24.59
CA PRO A 275 3.24 -32.38 24.08
C PRO A 275 4.26 -31.84 25.10
N MET A 276 3.86 -31.52 26.35
CA MET A 276 4.75 -30.79 27.29
C MET A 276 5.69 -31.70 28.07
N ARG A 277 5.27 -32.94 28.32
CA ARG A 277 6.04 -33.92 29.09
C ARG A 277 7.27 -34.39 28.31
N SER A 278 7.10 -34.57 26.99
CA SER A 278 8.16 -34.95 26.05
C SER A 278 9.26 -33.88 25.92
N MET A 279 8.94 -32.57 25.97
CA MET A 279 9.96 -31.51 25.96
C MET A 279 10.97 -31.64 27.11
N THR A 280 10.49 -31.99 28.31
CA THR A 280 11.32 -32.10 29.51
C THR A 280 11.97 -33.48 29.65
N GLU A 281 11.22 -34.56 29.37
CA GLU A 281 11.67 -35.94 29.61
C GLU A 281 12.52 -36.51 28.45
N GLU A 282 12.29 -36.10 27.20
CA GLU A 282 12.97 -36.67 26.01
C GLU A 282 14.00 -35.72 25.39
N HIS A 283 13.76 -34.41 25.45
CA HIS A 283 14.62 -33.40 24.82
C HIS A 283 15.48 -32.60 25.80
N LEU A 284 15.30 -32.78 27.12
CA LEU A 284 15.97 -32.01 28.18
C LEU A 284 15.79 -30.48 28.00
N ILE A 285 14.72 -30.05 27.31
CA ILE A 285 14.42 -28.63 27.08
C ILE A 285 13.42 -28.19 28.15
N GLU A 286 13.84 -27.26 29.00
CA GLU A 286 12.96 -26.67 30.01
C GLU A 286 11.90 -25.76 29.34
N PRO A 287 10.60 -26.00 29.58
CA PRO A 287 9.56 -25.17 28.99
C PRO A 287 9.61 -23.71 29.47
N MET A 288 9.80 -22.78 28.53
CA MET A 288 9.77 -21.33 28.78
C MET A 288 8.34 -20.75 28.87
N ALA A 289 8.19 -19.52 29.37
CA ALA A 289 6.91 -18.84 29.58
C ALA A 289 6.02 -18.77 28.33
N GLU A 290 6.63 -18.63 27.15
CA GLU A 290 5.92 -18.55 25.87
C GLU A 290 5.23 -19.88 25.50
N HIS A 291 5.84 -21.02 25.85
CA HIS A 291 5.25 -22.34 25.61
C HIS A 291 4.02 -22.55 26.49
N TYR A 292 4.10 -22.16 27.77
CA TYR A 292 2.95 -22.20 28.68
C TYR A 292 1.83 -21.24 28.23
N ALA A 293 2.18 -20.03 27.76
CA ALA A 293 1.20 -19.05 27.27
C ALA A 293 0.38 -19.56 26.08
N CYS A 294 1.05 -20.14 25.08
CA CYS A 294 0.38 -20.73 23.92
C CYS A 294 -0.57 -21.87 24.33
N MET A 295 -0.14 -22.72 25.26
CA MET A 295 -0.93 -23.88 25.69
C MET A 295 -2.14 -23.48 26.54
N VAL A 296 -1.97 -22.52 27.45
CA VAL A 296 -3.07 -21.95 28.25
C VAL A 296 -4.08 -21.23 27.35
N CYS A 297 -3.62 -20.53 26.32
CA CYS A 297 -4.50 -19.88 25.34
C CYS A 297 -5.30 -20.90 24.51
N LEU A 298 -4.65 -21.98 24.03
CA LEU A 298 -5.31 -23.04 23.26
C LEU A 298 -6.33 -23.82 24.09
N LEU A 299 -5.96 -24.22 25.32
CA LEU A 299 -6.87 -24.92 26.23
C LEU A 299 -8.03 -24.02 26.69
N GLY A 300 -7.73 -22.75 26.96
CA GLY A 300 -8.71 -21.73 27.31
C GLY A 300 -9.76 -21.53 26.22
N ARG A 301 -9.34 -21.38 24.95
CA ARG A 301 -10.25 -21.26 23.79
C ARG A 301 -11.01 -22.54 23.45
N ALA A 302 -10.55 -23.69 23.94
CA ALA A 302 -11.26 -24.96 23.81
C ALA A 302 -12.26 -25.20 24.95
N GLY A 303 -12.42 -24.26 25.88
CA GLY A 303 -13.30 -24.39 27.05
C GLY A 303 -12.78 -25.35 28.14
N ARG A 304 -11.55 -25.85 28.02
CA ARG A 304 -10.93 -26.80 28.99
C ARG A 304 -10.21 -26.04 30.10
N LEU A 305 -10.96 -25.21 30.82
CA LEU A 305 -10.42 -24.27 31.82
C LEU A 305 -9.68 -24.95 32.98
N GLU A 306 -10.19 -26.09 33.45
CA GLU A 306 -9.56 -26.83 34.56
C GLU A 306 -8.15 -27.31 34.20
N GLU A 307 -7.95 -27.74 32.96
CA GLU A 307 -6.65 -28.20 32.46
C GLU A 307 -5.70 -27.05 32.17
N ALA A 308 -6.23 -25.93 31.64
CA ALA A 308 -5.47 -24.70 31.50
C ALA A 308 -4.98 -24.19 32.87
N PHE A 309 -5.84 -24.24 33.89
CA PHE A 309 -5.50 -23.82 35.25
C PHE A 309 -4.53 -24.78 35.94
N GLN A 310 -4.73 -26.09 35.80
CA GLN A 310 -3.80 -27.08 36.33
C GLN A 310 -2.40 -26.90 35.73
N MET A 311 -2.30 -26.60 34.44
CA MET A 311 -1.03 -26.32 33.78
C MET A 311 -0.34 -25.06 34.33
N VAL A 312 -1.10 -24.01 34.67
CA VAL A 312 -0.57 -22.79 35.34
C VAL A 312 -0.15 -23.07 36.79
N ARG A 313 -0.69 -24.11 37.44
CA ARG A 313 -0.26 -24.52 38.79
C ARG A 313 0.98 -25.41 38.77
N GLU A 314 1.14 -26.23 37.75
CA GLU A 314 2.23 -27.20 37.61
C GLU A 314 3.48 -26.64 36.91
N MET A 315 3.41 -25.41 36.38
CA MET A 315 4.55 -24.77 35.71
C MET A 315 5.72 -24.55 36.68
N LYS A 316 6.94 -24.80 36.19
CA LYS A 316 8.19 -24.66 36.97
C LYS A 316 8.73 -23.23 37.03
N ILE A 317 8.09 -22.30 36.34
CA ILE A 317 8.45 -20.88 36.25
C ILE A 317 7.29 -20.03 36.78
N GLU A 318 7.52 -18.77 37.16
CA GLU A 318 6.43 -17.90 37.61
C GLU A 318 5.52 -17.46 36.44
N PRO A 319 4.18 -17.43 36.62
CA PRO A 319 3.26 -16.98 35.58
C PRO A 319 3.50 -15.52 35.19
N THR A 320 3.63 -15.26 33.89
CA THR A 320 3.72 -13.90 33.35
C THR A 320 2.34 -13.28 33.17
N ALA A 321 2.28 -11.95 33.06
CA ALA A 321 1.03 -11.22 32.85
C ALA A 321 0.25 -11.71 31.61
N GLY A 322 0.96 -12.13 30.55
CA GLY A 322 0.35 -12.71 29.36
C GLY A 322 -0.36 -14.06 29.59
N ILE A 323 0.23 -14.94 30.42
CA ILE A 323 -0.36 -16.25 30.77
C ILE A 323 -1.61 -16.05 31.65
N CYS A 324 -1.52 -15.20 32.67
CA CYS A 324 -2.64 -14.88 33.55
C CYS A 324 -3.77 -14.15 32.80
N GLY A 325 -3.43 -13.25 31.87
CA GLY A 325 -4.40 -12.55 31.02
C GLY A 325 -5.15 -13.50 30.08
N ALA A 326 -4.44 -14.45 29.45
CA ALA A 326 -5.06 -15.45 28.58
C ALA A 326 -6.01 -16.39 29.34
N LEU A 327 -5.64 -16.82 30.55
CA LEU A 327 -6.48 -17.64 31.42
C LEU A 327 -7.72 -16.85 31.91
N LEU A 328 -7.52 -15.61 32.35
CA LEU A 328 -8.60 -14.74 32.82
C LEU A 328 -9.63 -14.46 31.72
N TYR A 329 -9.16 -14.20 30.50
CA TYR A 329 -10.03 -14.02 29.34
C TYR A 329 -10.87 -15.28 29.08
N ALA A 330 -10.25 -16.46 29.08
CA ALA A 330 -10.97 -17.71 28.88
C ALA A 330 -12.00 -17.97 30.00
N CYS A 331 -11.65 -17.68 31.26
CA CYS A 331 -12.57 -17.79 32.39
C CYS A 331 -13.79 -16.87 32.28
N ARG A 332 -13.63 -15.66 31.73
CA ARG A 332 -14.75 -14.75 31.42
C ARG A 332 -15.67 -15.35 30.35
N VAL A 333 -15.10 -15.84 29.25
CA VAL A 333 -15.87 -16.36 28.11
C VAL A 333 -16.72 -17.58 28.49
N TYR A 334 -16.19 -18.47 29.33
CA TYR A 334 -16.90 -19.70 29.76
C TYR A 334 -17.50 -19.61 31.17
N GLY A 335 -17.52 -18.41 31.77
CA GLY A 335 -18.19 -18.15 33.06
C GLY A 335 -17.61 -18.87 34.28
N ASN A 336 -16.32 -19.23 34.29
CA ASN A 336 -15.69 -19.92 35.43
C ASN A 336 -15.04 -18.91 36.38
N LEU A 337 -15.82 -18.51 37.38
CA LEU A 337 -15.49 -17.44 38.30
C LEU A 337 -14.32 -17.77 39.26
N GLU A 338 -14.21 -19.01 39.70
CA GLU A 338 -13.23 -19.43 40.70
C GLU A 338 -11.80 -19.36 40.14
N ILE A 339 -11.59 -19.87 38.92
CA ILE A 339 -10.29 -19.81 38.24
C ILE A 339 -9.99 -18.37 37.82
N GLY A 340 -11.01 -17.64 37.34
CA GLY A 340 -10.89 -16.24 36.93
C GLY A 340 -10.38 -15.35 38.06
N ARG A 341 -10.87 -15.54 39.30
CA ARG A 341 -10.40 -14.76 40.47
C ARG A 341 -8.91 -14.97 40.74
N VAL A 342 -8.45 -16.21 40.74
CA VAL A 342 -7.04 -16.54 40.99
C VAL A 342 -6.14 -15.97 39.90
N ALA A 343 -6.58 -16.03 38.64
CA ALA A 343 -5.84 -15.45 37.51
C ALA A 343 -5.75 -13.92 37.61
N ALA A 344 -6.84 -13.26 38.00
CA ALA A 344 -6.92 -11.81 38.14
C ALA A 344 -6.12 -11.27 39.35
N GLU A 345 -6.17 -11.94 40.50
CA GLU A 345 -5.34 -11.57 41.66
C GLU A 345 -3.86 -11.65 41.33
N LYS A 346 -3.45 -12.70 40.60
CA LYS A 346 -2.05 -12.87 40.18
C LYS A 346 -1.65 -11.81 39.15
N LEU A 347 -2.53 -11.47 38.21
CA LEU A 347 -2.32 -10.40 37.24
C LEU A 347 -2.20 -9.02 37.91
N SER A 348 -2.98 -8.74 38.95
CA SER A 348 -2.92 -7.48 39.70
C SER A 348 -1.61 -7.29 40.47
N LYS A 349 -1.00 -8.38 40.95
CA LYS A 349 0.33 -8.36 41.59
C LYS A 349 1.46 -8.15 40.58
N LEU A 350 1.29 -8.66 39.36
CA LEU A 350 2.30 -8.57 38.29
C LEU A 350 2.28 -7.19 37.59
N GLU A 351 1.11 -6.56 37.46
CA GLU A 351 0.96 -5.24 36.82
C GLU A 351 0.11 -4.28 37.70
N PRO A 352 0.66 -3.73 38.81
CA PRO A 352 -0.12 -2.94 39.78
C PRO A 352 -0.57 -1.57 39.27
N HIS A 353 0.06 -1.03 38.23
CA HIS A 353 -0.20 0.32 37.70
C HIS A 353 -1.21 0.33 36.54
N LYS A 354 -1.75 -0.83 36.16
CA LYS A 354 -2.58 -0.97 34.96
C LYS A 354 -4.06 -1.01 35.33
N SER A 355 -4.74 0.11 35.13
CA SER A 355 -6.17 0.29 35.46
C SER A 355 -7.08 -0.75 34.80
N SER A 356 -6.73 -1.22 33.60
CA SER A 356 -7.47 -2.26 32.87
C SER A 356 -7.61 -3.56 33.66
N ASN A 357 -6.62 -3.91 34.48
CA ASN A 357 -6.62 -5.17 35.24
C ASN A 357 -7.62 -5.11 36.41
N TYR A 358 -7.75 -3.94 37.05
CA TYR A 358 -8.72 -3.70 38.11
C TYR A 358 -10.15 -3.57 37.58
N VAL A 359 -10.32 -2.99 36.39
CA VAL A 359 -11.62 -2.95 35.69
C VAL A 359 -12.08 -4.36 35.31
N LEU A 360 -11.18 -5.19 34.77
CA LEU A 360 -11.49 -6.59 34.47
C LEU A 360 -11.87 -7.40 35.71
N LEU A 361 -11.16 -7.22 36.83
CA LEU A 361 -11.48 -7.85 38.10
C LEU A 361 -12.81 -7.33 38.70
N SER A 362 -13.08 -6.03 38.59
CA SER A 362 -14.33 -5.39 39.04
C SER A 362 -15.54 -5.91 38.25
N ASN A 363 -15.42 -6.02 36.93
CA ASN A 363 -16.47 -6.58 36.07
C ASN A 363 -16.76 -8.04 36.40
N LEU A 364 -15.72 -8.85 36.66
CA LEU A 364 -15.87 -10.26 37.02
C LEU A 364 -16.59 -10.43 38.38
N ASN A 365 -16.31 -9.55 39.36
CA ASN A 365 -17.00 -9.53 40.66
C ASN A 365 -18.43 -8.98 40.58
N ALA A 366 -18.70 -8.04 39.67
CA ALA A 366 -20.03 -7.52 39.39
C ALA A 366 -20.92 -8.59 38.73
N GLU A 367 -20.39 -9.34 37.77
CA GLU A 367 -21.07 -10.49 37.13
C GLU A 367 -21.36 -11.62 38.13
N ALA A 368 -20.55 -11.75 39.19
CA ALA A 368 -20.76 -12.70 40.29
C ALA A 368 -21.77 -12.24 41.37
N GLY A 369 -22.29 -11.01 41.28
CA GLY A 369 -23.16 -10.42 42.30
C GLY A 369 -22.45 -10.10 43.64
N ARG A 370 -21.11 -10.09 43.67
CA ARG A 370 -20.30 -9.84 44.88
C ARG A 370 -19.84 -8.38 44.96
N TRP A 371 -20.79 -7.51 45.28
CA TRP A 371 -20.60 -6.05 45.28
C TRP A 371 -19.58 -5.53 46.30
N ASP A 372 -19.38 -6.22 47.43
CA ASP A 372 -18.40 -5.84 48.46
C ASP A 372 -16.94 -5.94 47.97
N GLU A 373 -16.63 -6.91 47.10
CA GLU A 373 -15.28 -7.02 46.49
C GLU A 373 -15.10 -6.06 45.30
N CYS A 374 -16.20 -5.72 44.63
CA CYS A 374 -16.21 -4.68 43.59
C CYS A 374 -15.85 -3.30 44.17
N LEU A 375 -16.35 -2.99 45.37
CA LEU A 375 -16.01 -1.77 46.10
C LEU A 375 -14.53 -1.73 46.56
N LYS A 376 -13.98 -2.86 47.00
CA LYS A 376 -12.54 -2.98 47.37
C LYS A 376 -11.62 -2.81 46.16
N THR A 377 -12.03 -3.29 44.99
CA THR A 377 -11.25 -3.14 43.75
C THR A 377 -11.30 -1.71 43.21
N HIS A 378 -12.42 -1.01 43.39
CA HIS A 378 -12.52 0.44 43.14
C HIS A 378 -11.71 1.30 44.13
N ALA A 379 -11.61 0.90 45.41
CA ALA A 379 -10.77 1.61 46.37
C ALA A 379 -9.27 1.56 46.01
N ASN A 380 -8.82 0.47 45.39
CA ASN A 380 -7.42 0.30 44.95
C ASN A 380 -7.10 1.03 43.64
N THR A 381 -8.09 1.53 42.88
CA THR A 381 -7.87 2.35 41.67
C THR A 381 -7.64 3.84 41.97
N THR A 382 -7.73 4.27 43.23
CA THR A 382 -7.56 5.67 43.66
C THR A 382 -6.42 5.85 44.68
N PRO A 383 -5.21 6.23 44.25
CA PRO A 383 -4.32 7.05 45.05
C PRO A 383 -4.42 8.51 44.58
N TYR A 384 -4.69 9.43 45.51
CA TYR A 384 -5.05 10.86 45.33
C TYR A 384 -6.53 11.15 45.01
N VAL A 385 -7.37 11.06 46.03
CA VAL A 385 -8.23 12.15 46.56
C VAL A 385 -9.00 11.50 47.72
N ALA A 386 -8.46 11.65 48.92
CA ALA A 386 -9.20 11.36 50.14
C ALA A 386 -9.51 12.69 50.81
N THR A 387 -10.76 13.16 50.67
CA THR A 387 -11.47 13.94 51.70
C THR A 387 -12.97 14.04 51.38
N GLN A 388 -13.74 13.44 52.30
CA GLN A 388 -15.08 13.83 52.76
C GLN A 388 -16.35 13.44 51.95
N ASN A 389 -16.84 12.26 52.36
CA ASN A 389 -18.20 11.82 52.70
C ASN A 389 -19.30 11.55 51.64
N PRO A 390 -20.11 10.47 51.85
CA PRO A 390 -21.01 9.86 50.87
C PRO A 390 -22.49 10.26 51.07
N PRO A 391 -23.36 10.05 50.07
CA PRO A 391 -24.58 9.25 50.32
C PRO A 391 -24.99 8.38 49.10
N LEU A 392 -25.17 7.06 49.28
CA LEU A 392 -26.43 6.34 49.56
C LEU A 392 -27.20 5.84 48.31
N LEU A 393 -27.10 4.52 48.10
CA LEU A 393 -28.21 3.57 47.91
C LEU A 393 -29.52 4.07 47.26
N SER A 394 -29.67 3.73 45.98
CA SER A 394 -30.91 3.29 45.31
C SER A 394 -30.48 2.84 43.92
N TYR A 395 -30.38 1.56 43.59
CA TYR A 395 -31.51 0.75 43.12
C TYR A 395 -31.19 -0.73 43.38
N LYS A 396 -31.80 -1.29 44.42
CA LYS A 396 -32.16 -2.72 44.46
C LYS A 396 -33.43 -2.87 43.61
N SER A 397 -33.52 -3.99 42.91
CA SER A 397 -34.66 -4.47 42.11
C SER A 397 -34.93 -3.71 40.80
N THR A 398 -34.47 -4.26 39.68
CA THR A 398 -35.32 -4.90 38.65
C THR A 398 -34.39 -5.46 37.58
N LEU A 399 -34.01 -6.74 37.70
CA LEU A 399 -33.59 -7.64 36.62
C LEU A 399 -33.30 -9.02 37.24
N HIS A 400 -34.33 -9.57 37.89
CA HIS A 400 -34.55 -11.01 37.90
C HIS A 400 -35.52 -11.28 36.74
N SER A 401 -35.33 -12.41 36.05
CA SER A 401 -36.13 -12.91 34.92
C SER A 401 -35.95 -12.18 33.58
N SER A 402 -34.85 -12.47 32.89
CA SER A 402 -34.81 -12.68 31.43
C SER A 402 -33.54 -13.45 31.02
N VAL A 403 -33.34 -14.62 31.62
CA VAL A 403 -32.48 -15.70 31.09
C VAL A 403 -33.22 -16.99 31.34
N VAL A 404 -34.03 -17.47 30.38
CA VAL A 404 -34.28 -18.90 30.09
C VAL A 404 -34.92 -18.98 28.70
N LEU A 405 -34.14 -19.24 27.66
CA LEU A 405 -34.41 -20.29 26.64
C LEU A 405 -33.30 -20.30 25.59
N LEU A 406 -32.77 -21.51 25.35
CA LEU A 406 -31.61 -21.89 24.53
C LEU A 406 -30.28 -21.56 25.25
N THR A 407 -29.67 -22.43 26.05
CA THR A 407 -29.56 -23.89 25.91
C THR A 407 -29.16 -24.50 27.25
N SER A 408 -29.91 -25.50 27.74
CA SER A 408 -29.42 -26.42 28.79
C SER A 408 -29.12 -27.79 28.17
N PRO A 409 -27.98 -28.42 28.53
CA PRO A 409 -27.50 -29.71 28.01
C PRO A 409 -28.07 -30.89 28.83
N GLN A 410 -27.88 -32.15 28.39
CA GLN A 410 -27.49 -33.31 29.24
C GLN A 410 -27.22 -34.59 28.38
N PRO A 411 -26.39 -35.56 28.87
CA PRO A 411 -25.65 -36.55 28.07
C PRO A 411 -25.93 -38.06 28.36
N ARG A 412 -25.46 -38.93 27.43
CA ARG A 412 -25.01 -40.36 27.53
C ARG A 412 -25.91 -41.48 28.13
N ARG A 413 -26.18 -42.51 27.30
CA ARG A 413 -26.03 -44.01 27.47
C ARG A 413 -27.00 -44.70 26.49
N ILE A 414 -26.65 -45.74 25.70
CA ILE A 414 -26.67 -47.18 26.05
C ILE A 414 -26.02 -48.02 24.90
N ILE A 415 -24.99 -48.80 25.25
CA ILE A 415 -24.65 -50.22 24.91
C ILE A 415 -24.64 -50.73 23.44
N LYS A 416 -23.40 -51.02 22.97
CA LYS A 416 -22.81 -52.24 22.36
C LYS A 416 -23.64 -53.27 21.53
N THR A 417 -22.90 -53.85 20.57
CA THR A 417 -22.86 -55.24 20.02
C THR A 417 -23.75 -55.65 18.83
N HIS A 418 -23.13 -55.75 17.64
CA HIS A 418 -22.87 -56.97 16.81
C HIS A 418 -22.66 -56.53 15.34
N LEU A 419 -21.43 -56.58 14.82
CA LEU A 419 -20.81 -57.68 14.05
C LEU A 419 -21.32 -57.85 12.60
N SER A 420 -20.39 -57.67 11.67
CA SER A 420 -20.26 -58.30 10.34
C SER A 420 -21.44 -58.24 9.37
N MET A 421 -21.23 -57.57 8.23
CA MET A 421 -21.09 -58.31 6.97
C MET A 421 -20.36 -57.47 5.93
N ALA A 422 -19.42 -58.14 5.29
CA ALA A 422 -18.54 -57.63 4.27
C ALA A 422 -19.19 -57.70 2.88
N LYS A 423 -18.51 -57.02 1.95
CA LYS A 423 -18.42 -57.25 0.51
C LYS A 423 -19.43 -56.54 -0.40
N SER A 424 -18.81 -56.05 -1.47
CA SER A 424 -19.38 -55.58 -2.73
C SER A 424 -20.01 -54.20 -2.68
N ASN A 425 -19.22 -53.19 -3.09
CA ASN A 425 -19.76 -52.06 -3.84
C ASN A 425 -18.66 -51.36 -4.66
N SER A 426 -17.87 -52.15 -5.38
CA SER A 426 -16.98 -51.68 -6.45
C SER A 426 -17.77 -51.00 -7.59
N LEU A 427 -19.08 -51.27 -7.69
CA LEU A 427 -19.99 -50.67 -8.66
C LEU A 427 -20.49 -49.28 -8.25
N LEU A 428 -20.52 -48.96 -6.94
CA LEU A 428 -20.93 -47.65 -6.44
C LEU A 428 -19.82 -46.61 -6.59
N ILE A 429 -18.56 -47.06 -6.49
CA ILE A 429 -17.37 -46.22 -6.77
C ILE A 429 -17.22 -46.00 -8.28
N LEU A 430 -17.50 -46.98 -9.14
CA LEU A 430 -17.52 -46.78 -10.59
C LEU A 430 -18.65 -45.84 -11.03
N SER A 431 -19.83 -45.90 -10.41
CA SER A 431 -20.93 -44.96 -10.60
C SER A 431 -20.56 -43.53 -10.18
N LEU A 432 -19.93 -43.36 -9.00
CA LEU A 432 -19.45 -42.07 -8.52
C LEU A 432 -18.27 -41.53 -9.34
N CYS A 433 -17.37 -42.39 -9.84
CA CYS A 433 -16.28 -41.99 -10.73
C CYS A 433 -16.81 -41.58 -12.12
N PHE A 434 -17.86 -42.20 -12.65
CA PHE A 434 -18.51 -41.73 -13.88
C PHE A 434 -19.24 -40.40 -13.67
N LEU A 435 -19.88 -40.18 -12.52
CA LEU A 435 -20.50 -38.88 -12.18
C LEU A 435 -19.46 -37.76 -11.98
N VAL A 436 -18.30 -38.06 -11.39
CA VAL A 436 -17.21 -37.08 -11.24
C VAL A 436 -16.50 -36.81 -12.58
N LEU A 437 -16.39 -37.80 -13.47
CA LEU A 437 -15.85 -37.59 -14.82
C LEU A 437 -16.84 -36.84 -15.74
N PHE A 438 -18.15 -37.00 -15.54
CA PHE A 438 -19.15 -36.16 -16.20
C PHE A 438 -19.21 -34.73 -15.63
N GLN A 439 -19.01 -34.54 -14.32
CA GLN A 439 -18.91 -33.21 -13.70
C GLN A 439 -17.59 -32.47 -14.06
N CYS A 440 -16.49 -33.19 -14.28
CA CYS A 440 -15.25 -32.59 -14.82
C CYS A 440 -15.33 -32.26 -16.32
N SER A 441 -16.32 -32.79 -17.02
CA SER A 441 -16.65 -32.40 -18.40
C SER A 441 -17.57 -31.17 -18.45
N VAL A 442 -18.34 -30.91 -17.38
CA VAL A 442 -19.19 -29.72 -17.23
C VAL A 442 -18.45 -28.54 -16.57
N ALA A 443 -17.44 -28.80 -15.73
CA ALA A 443 -16.55 -27.74 -15.20
C ALA A 443 -15.51 -27.22 -16.22
N ARG A 444 -15.46 -27.81 -17.44
CA ARG A 444 -14.78 -27.23 -18.62
C ARG A 444 -15.73 -26.58 -19.63
N GLN A 445 -17.03 -26.52 -19.31
CA GLN A 445 -18.05 -25.76 -20.07
C GLN A 445 -18.61 -24.54 -19.32
N GLY A 446 -18.11 -24.21 -18.12
CA GLY A 446 -18.37 -22.93 -17.45
C GLY A 446 -17.75 -21.69 -18.15
N ALA A 447 -17.00 -21.90 -19.24
CA ALA A 447 -16.46 -20.86 -20.11
C ALA A 447 -16.96 -20.95 -21.57
N ARG A 448 -18.00 -21.76 -21.86
CA ARG A 448 -18.69 -21.82 -23.16
C ARG A 448 -20.14 -22.27 -22.97
N GLY A 449 -21.05 -21.32 -22.71
CA GLY A 449 -22.46 -21.67 -22.51
C GLY A 449 -23.42 -20.54 -22.13
N GLN A 450 -23.18 -19.27 -22.52
CA GLN A 450 -24.27 -18.31 -22.72
C GLN A 450 -24.43 -18.06 -24.22
N GLN A 451 -25.07 -19.03 -24.89
CA GLN A 451 -25.79 -18.79 -26.13
C GLN A 451 -27.24 -19.22 -25.89
N GLN A 452 -28.01 -18.33 -25.27
CA GLN A 452 -29.40 -18.16 -25.68
C GLN A 452 -29.47 -16.83 -26.45
N GLN A 453 -29.94 -16.95 -27.67
CA GLN A 453 -29.99 -15.92 -28.69
C GLN A 453 -30.85 -14.75 -28.23
N GLY A 454 -30.23 -13.57 -28.17
CA GLY A 454 -30.90 -12.31 -27.89
C GLY A 454 -29.94 -11.12 -27.89
N GLN A 455 -29.31 -10.86 -29.04
CA GLN A 455 -28.51 -9.67 -29.39
C GLN A 455 -27.16 -9.51 -28.68
N GLY A 456 -26.07 -9.63 -29.46
CA GLY A 456 -24.69 -9.58 -28.95
C GLY A 456 -24.08 -8.18 -28.93
N GLN A 457 -23.17 -7.97 -27.96
CA GLN A 457 -22.03 -7.04 -27.92
C GLN A 457 -21.21 -7.41 -26.65
N GLN A 458 -20.03 -8.01 -26.79
CA GLN A 458 -18.68 -7.41 -26.59
C GLN A 458 -18.03 -7.72 -25.22
N GLU A 459 -17.28 -8.82 -25.13
CA GLU A 459 -16.16 -9.01 -24.16
C GLU A 459 -14.82 -9.15 -24.92
N ARG A 460 -14.58 -8.28 -25.91
CA ARG A 460 -13.29 -8.16 -26.61
C ARG A 460 -12.92 -6.68 -26.69
N GLY A 461 -12.01 -6.26 -25.80
CA GLY A 461 -11.29 -4.99 -25.90
C GLY A 461 -11.87 -3.81 -25.13
N GLU A 462 -12.17 -3.96 -23.82
CA GLU A 462 -12.71 -2.86 -22.97
C GLU A 462 -11.90 -1.56 -23.03
N CYS A 463 -10.59 -1.61 -23.30
CA CYS A 463 -9.74 -0.44 -23.49
C CYS A 463 -9.26 -0.21 -24.94
N GLN A 464 -9.91 -0.81 -25.94
CA GLN A 464 -9.66 -0.51 -27.37
C GLN A 464 -10.53 0.67 -27.80
N LEU A 465 -10.21 1.85 -27.28
CA LEU A 465 -11.01 3.05 -27.48
C LEU A 465 -10.70 3.66 -28.85
N GLY A 466 -11.70 3.69 -29.74
CA GLY A 466 -11.56 4.30 -31.07
C GLY A 466 -11.55 5.82 -31.03
N ARG A 467 -12.15 6.42 -29.99
CA ARG A 467 -12.22 7.86 -29.76
C ARG A 467 -12.45 8.11 -28.27
N LEU A 468 -11.82 9.14 -27.74
CA LEU A 468 -12.07 9.69 -26.40
C LEU A 468 -12.81 11.02 -26.52
N THR A 469 -13.53 11.41 -25.48
CA THR A 469 -14.25 12.70 -25.44
C THR A 469 -14.08 13.38 -24.10
N ALA A 470 -13.92 14.71 -24.12
CA ALA A 470 -14.05 15.51 -22.91
C ALA A 470 -15.55 15.63 -22.60
N GLN A 471 -15.94 15.29 -21.38
CA GLN A 471 -17.36 15.19 -20.99
C GLN A 471 -17.68 16.07 -19.79
N GLU A 472 -18.83 16.73 -19.85
CA GLU A 472 -19.53 17.30 -18.70
C GLU A 472 -20.44 16.22 -18.05
N PRO A 473 -20.92 16.43 -16.82
CA PRO A 473 -21.89 15.51 -16.21
C PRO A 473 -23.15 15.32 -17.07
N GLN A 474 -23.61 14.08 -17.26
CA GLN A 474 -24.82 13.81 -18.07
C GLN A 474 -26.13 13.93 -17.28
N TYR A 475 -26.13 13.69 -15.97
CA TYR A 475 -27.35 13.73 -15.15
C TYR A 475 -27.11 14.30 -13.76
N ARG A 476 -28.19 14.78 -13.12
CA ARG A 476 -28.15 15.46 -11.83
C ARG A 476 -29.28 15.00 -10.92
N VAL A 477 -28.98 14.90 -9.63
CA VAL A 477 -29.93 14.56 -8.56
C VAL A 477 -30.03 15.75 -7.62
N GLN A 478 -31.22 16.35 -7.58
CA GLN A 478 -31.52 17.50 -6.74
C GLN A 478 -31.82 17.06 -5.30
N ALA A 479 -31.36 17.85 -4.33
CA ALA A 479 -31.73 17.74 -2.93
C ALA A 479 -32.08 19.12 -2.36
N GLU A 480 -32.59 19.17 -1.13
CA GLU A 480 -33.04 20.39 -0.45
C GLU A 480 -31.96 21.48 -0.36
N ALA A 481 -30.72 21.10 -0.03
CA ALA A 481 -29.61 22.03 0.18
C ALA A 481 -28.41 21.77 -0.73
N GLY A 482 -28.64 21.18 -1.91
CA GLY A 482 -27.57 20.93 -2.87
C GLY A 482 -27.98 20.09 -4.07
N VAL A 483 -26.99 19.76 -4.90
CA VAL A 483 -27.15 18.91 -6.09
C VAL A 483 -25.95 18.00 -6.25
N THR A 484 -26.16 16.78 -6.73
CA THR A 484 -25.08 15.90 -7.17
C THR A 484 -25.22 15.62 -8.65
N GLU A 485 -24.16 15.85 -9.40
CA GLU A 485 -24.05 15.68 -10.85
C GLU A 485 -23.12 14.50 -11.15
N PHE A 486 -23.49 13.68 -12.12
CA PHE A 486 -22.82 12.41 -12.38
C PHE A 486 -22.36 12.32 -13.82
N TRP A 487 -21.19 11.71 -14.00
CA TRP A 487 -20.77 11.20 -15.28
C TRP A 487 -21.30 9.77 -15.45
N ASP A 488 -21.62 9.39 -16.68
CA ASP A 488 -22.13 8.07 -17.02
C ASP A 488 -20.98 7.07 -16.96
N TYR A 489 -20.93 6.33 -15.85
CA TYR A 489 -19.92 5.30 -15.64
C TYR A 489 -19.96 4.20 -16.71
N LYS A 490 -21.04 4.09 -17.50
CA LYS A 490 -21.17 3.13 -18.62
C LYS A 490 -20.50 3.57 -19.91
N ASP A 491 -20.05 4.82 -20.02
CA ASP A 491 -19.24 5.24 -21.16
C ASP A 491 -17.93 4.43 -21.21
N ASP A 492 -17.51 4.05 -22.42
CA ASP A 492 -16.35 3.21 -22.67
C ASP A 492 -15.08 3.72 -21.97
N GLN A 493 -14.91 5.05 -21.84
CA GLN A 493 -13.71 5.62 -21.21
C GLN A 493 -13.68 5.38 -19.68
N PHE A 494 -14.85 5.37 -19.03
CA PHE A 494 -14.97 5.09 -17.59
C PHE A 494 -14.96 3.59 -17.30
N GLN A 495 -15.59 2.79 -18.17
CA GLN A 495 -15.51 1.31 -18.11
C GLN A 495 -14.06 0.83 -18.27
N CYS A 496 -13.31 1.36 -19.24
CA CYS A 496 -11.89 1.04 -19.40
C CYS A 496 -11.06 1.35 -18.15
N ALA A 497 -11.33 2.46 -17.47
CA ALA A 497 -10.63 2.82 -16.24
C ALA A 497 -11.20 2.12 -14.99
N ASN A 498 -12.37 1.49 -15.08
CA ASN A 498 -13.15 0.96 -13.96
C ASN A 498 -13.37 1.98 -12.84
N VAL A 499 -13.87 3.16 -13.21
CA VAL A 499 -14.12 4.26 -12.26
C VAL A 499 -15.50 4.88 -12.46
N ALA A 500 -16.06 5.41 -11.38
CA ALA A 500 -17.24 6.26 -11.41
C ALA A 500 -16.90 7.66 -10.87
N VAL A 501 -17.45 8.71 -11.47
CA VAL A 501 -17.14 10.10 -11.09
C VAL A 501 -18.43 10.89 -10.91
N TYR A 502 -18.46 11.70 -9.85
CA TYR A 502 -19.54 12.65 -9.60
C TYR A 502 -19.03 13.92 -8.92
N ARG A 503 -19.80 14.99 -9.08
CA ARG A 503 -19.58 16.30 -8.47
C ARG A 503 -20.75 16.62 -7.57
N THR A 504 -20.47 16.93 -6.30
CA THR A 504 -21.50 17.34 -5.33
C THR A 504 -21.32 18.80 -4.99
N ILE A 505 -22.40 19.58 -5.11
CA ILE A 505 -22.47 21.00 -4.78
C ILE A 505 -23.38 21.13 -3.56
N ILE A 506 -22.84 21.62 -2.45
CA ILE A 506 -23.52 21.74 -1.16
C ILE A 506 -23.65 23.23 -0.83
N GLN A 507 -24.87 23.71 -0.68
CA GLN A 507 -25.13 25.10 -0.31
C GLN A 507 -24.67 25.39 1.13
N PRO A 508 -24.47 26.67 1.51
CA PRO A 508 -24.19 27.04 2.89
C PRO A 508 -25.21 26.41 3.86
N ARG A 509 -24.71 25.83 4.95
CA ARG A 509 -25.49 25.05 5.93
C ARG A 509 -26.14 23.77 5.39
N GLY A 510 -25.69 23.29 4.24
CA GLY A 510 -26.08 21.98 3.72
C GLY A 510 -25.30 20.84 4.38
N LEU A 511 -26.01 19.77 4.73
CA LEU A 511 -25.45 18.52 5.27
C LEU A 511 -25.68 17.39 4.25
N LEU A 512 -24.59 16.90 3.66
CA LEU A 512 -24.58 15.65 2.93
C LEU A 512 -24.77 14.51 3.93
N LEU A 513 -25.88 13.77 3.78
CA LEU A 513 -26.28 12.74 4.72
C LEU A 513 -25.27 11.59 4.78
N PRO A 514 -25.13 10.91 5.94
CA PRO A 514 -24.18 9.82 6.11
C PRO A 514 -24.41 8.67 5.13
N SER A 515 -23.35 8.24 4.44
CA SER A 515 -23.39 7.11 3.51
C SER A 515 -22.04 6.41 3.40
N TYR A 516 -22.05 5.16 2.95
CA TYR A 516 -20.86 4.39 2.57
C TYR A 516 -21.02 3.81 1.16
N THR A 517 -19.91 3.41 0.56
CA THR A 517 -19.84 2.93 -0.83
C THR A 517 -19.15 1.57 -0.91
N ASN A 518 -19.43 0.77 -1.94
CA ASN A 518 -18.75 -0.51 -2.17
C ASN A 518 -17.33 -0.36 -2.73
N ALA A 519 -17.01 0.80 -3.29
CA ALA A 519 -15.69 1.13 -3.85
C ALA A 519 -14.98 2.20 -3.00
N PRO A 520 -13.64 2.14 -2.90
CA PRO A 520 -12.86 3.20 -2.28
C PRO A 520 -12.88 4.44 -3.18
N LYS A 521 -12.73 5.61 -2.57
CA LYS A 521 -12.87 6.88 -3.29
C LYS A 521 -11.95 7.98 -2.79
N LEU A 522 -11.63 8.89 -3.71
CA LEU A 522 -10.94 10.14 -3.42
C LEU A 522 -11.90 11.31 -3.67
N PHE A 523 -11.98 12.22 -2.70
CA PHE A 523 -12.59 13.52 -2.89
C PHE A 523 -11.52 14.56 -3.16
N TYR A 524 -11.83 15.49 -4.06
CA TYR A 524 -11.09 16.72 -4.24
C TYR A 524 -12.02 17.90 -4.00
N VAL A 525 -11.65 18.78 -3.07
CA VAL A 525 -12.42 20.00 -2.76
C VAL A 525 -12.06 21.07 -3.79
N VAL A 526 -12.96 21.31 -4.75
CA VAL A 526 -12.75 22.28 -5.84
C VAL A 526 -12.91 23.72 -5.34
N GLN A 527 -13.90 23.96 -4.48
CA GLN A 527 -14.26 25.26 -3.92
C GLN A 527 -14.90 25.07 -2.54
N GLY A 528 -14.82 26.08 -1.68
CA GLY A 528 -15.46 26.06 -0.37
C GLY A 528 -14.59 25.48 0.74
N ARG A 529 -15.18 25.42 1.91
CA ARG A 529 -14.66 24.75 3.10
C ARG A 529 -15.81 24.05 3.82
N GLY A 530 -15.47 23.11 4.66
CA GLY A 530 -16.46 22.36 5.42
C GLY A 530 -15.81 21.48 6.45
N MET A 531 -16.63 20.59 6.99
CA MET A 531 -16.21 19.56 7.93
C MET A 531 -16.78 18.21 7.51
N THR A 532 -16.02 17.15 7.78
CA THR A 532 -16.44 15.77 7.51
C THR A 532 -16.22 14.89 8.73
N GLY A 533 -17.21 14.05 9.03
CA GLY A 533 -17.04 12.92 9.93
C GLY A 533 -16.83 11.65 9.12
N VAL A 534 -15.83 10.86 9.50
CA VAL A 534 -15.51 9.55 8.94
C VAL A 534 -15.59 8.53 10.07
N MET A 535 -16.45 7.52 9.91
CA MET A 535 -16.77 6.56 10.97
C MET A 535 -15.96 5.27 10.80
N TYR A 536 -14.95 5.07 11.63
CA TYR A 536 -14.20 3.82 11.69
C TYR A 536 -14.85 2.85 12.67
N SER A 537 -15.26 1.69 12.16
CA SER A 537 -15.85 0.63 12.98
C SER A 537 -14.88 0.19 14.07
N GLY A 538 -15.35 0.15 15.33
CA GLY A 538 -14.57 -0.24 16.50
C GLY A 538 -13.65 0.85 17.08
N CYS A 539 -13.61 2.04 16.50
CA CYS A 539 -12.88 3.18 17.08
C CYS A 539 -13.75 3.93 18.11
N PRO A 540 -13.18 4.31 19.27
CA PRO A 540 -13.93 5.02 20.32
C PRO A 540 -14.21 6.48 19.94
N GLU A 541 -15.22 7.07 20.56
CA GLU A 541 -15.55 8.49 20.49
C GLU A 541 -14.51 9.32 21.26
N THR A 542 -13.52 9.85 20.53
CA THR A 542 -12.43 10.64 21.13
C THR A 542 -12.78 12.11 21.35
N TYR A 543 -13.87 12.61 20.76
CA TYR A 543 -14.33 13.99 20.96
C TYR A 543 -15.47 13.96 21.97
N GLN A 544 -15.26 14.52 23.17
CA GLN A 544 -16.19 14.45 24.28
C GLN A 544 -16.33 15.81 24.97
N SER A 545 -17.56 16.19 25.31
CA SER A 545 -17.79 17.41 26.11
C SER A 545 -17.36 17.18 27.56
N SER A 546 -16.42 17.97 28.08
CA SER A 546 -16.04 17.93 29.50
C SER A 546 -17.04 18.72 30.36
N GLN A 547 -17.26 18.28 31.60
CA GLN A 547 -18.15 18.99 32.57
C GLN A 547 -17.69 20.43 32.88
N GLN A 548 -16.45 20.81 32.54
CA GLN A 548 -15.86 22.13 32.83
C GLN A 548 -15.93 23.15 31.68
N SER A 549 -16.46 22.78 30.51
CA SER A 549 -16.57 23.69 29.36
C SER A 549 -17.76 24.68 29.45
N GLU A 550 -18.28 24.94 30.66
CA GLU A 550 -19.46 25.78 30.94
C GLU A 550 -19.15 27.25 31.34
N GLN A 551 -18.05 27.86 30.90
CA GLN A 551 -17.70 29.21 31.41
C GLN A 551 -17.59 30.37 30.41
N TYR A 552 -18.00 30.22 29.15
CA TYR A 552 -18.09 31.38 28.26
C TYR A 552 -19.32 31.35 27.34
N ARG A 553 -20.41 31.99 27.80
CA ARG A 553 -21.16 33.00 27.04
C ARG A 553 -22.22 33.64 27.95
N GLU A 554 -22.08 34.95 28.16
CA GLU A 554 -23.08 35.79 28.80
C GLU A 554 -24.40 35.76 28.00
N GLY A 555 -25.51 35.64 28.71
CA GLY A 555 -26.82 36.10 28.27
C GLY A 555 -27.58 35.19 27.29
N GLY A 556 -28.31 34.21 27.83
CA GLY A 556 -29.40 33.55 27.12
C GLY A 556 -29.45 32.06 27.40
N GLN A 557 -30.62 31.54 27.77
CA GLN A 557 -30.90 30.14 28.09
C GLN A 557 -30.34 29.17 27.02
N SER A 558 -29.12 28.67 27.18
CA SER A 558 -28.58 27.61 26.34
C SER A 558 -28.71 26.28 27.07
N GLN A 559 -29.52 25.37 26.54
CA GLN A 559 -29.50 23.96 26.95
C GLN A 559 -28.06 23.42 26.87
N ARG A 560 -27.65 22.68 27.90
CA ARG A 560 -26.34 22.02 27.99
C ARG A 560 -26.14 21.09 26.79
N PHE A 561 -25.24 21.43 25.87
CA PHE A 561 -24.86 20.57 24.76
C PHE A 561 -23.84 19.54 25.26
N ARG A 562 -24.29 18.30 25.50
CA ARG A 562 -23.46 17.18 25.93
C ARG A 562 -23.47 16.12 24.84
N ASP A 563 -22.29 15.80 24.32
CA ASP A 563 -22.15 14.89 23.18
C ASP A 563 -20.82 14.12 23.25
N GLN A 564 -20.75 13.01 22.52
CA GLN A 564 -19.54 12.23 22.26
C GLN A 564 -19.59 11.66 20.85
N HIS A 565 -18.55 11.91 20.06
CA HIS A 565 -18.47 11.38 18.69
C HIS A 565 -17.01 11.15 18.26
N GLN A 566 -16.83 10.47 17.12
CA GLN A 566 -15.50 10.31 16.51
C GLN A 566 -14.96 11.64 15.97
N LYS A 567 -13.66 11.66 15.68
CA LYS A 567 -12.95 12.85 15.17
C LYS A 567 -13.62 13.43 13.92
N VAL A 568 -14.04 14.69 14.02
CA VAL A 568 -14.46 15.53 12.89
C VAL A 568 -13.22 16.19 12.28
N ARG A 569 -13.17 16.29 10.96
CA ARG A 569 -12.03 16.87 10.23
C ARG A 569 -12.49 18.07 9.43
N ASN A 570 -11.83 19.20 9.62
CA ASN A 570 -12.00 20.37 8.78
C ASN A 570 -11.30 20.14 7.44
N PHE A 571 -11.89 20.66 6.37
CA PHE A 571 -11.28 20.65 5.05
C PHE A 571 -11.62 21.94 4.29
N ARG A 572 -10.80 22.24 3.28
CA ARG A 572 -10.87 23.44 2.46
C ARG A 572 -10.49 23.13 1.02
N LYS A 573 -10.71 24.10 0.14
CA LYS A 573 -10.26 24.06 -1.25
C LYS A 573 -8.83 23.51 -1.38
N GLY A 574 -8.70 22.51 -2.25
CA GLY A 574 -7.42 21.85 -2.52
C GLY A 574 -7.16 20.57 -1.75
N ASP A 575 -8.00 20.24 -0.77
CA ASP A 575 -7.86 19.02 0.00
C ASP A 575 -8.25 17.79 -0.81
N ILE A 576 -7.42 16.75 -0.73
CA ILE A 576 -7.75 15.39 -1.12
C ILE A 576 -8.18 14.64 0.13
N ILE A 577 -9.37 14.04 0.10
CA ILE A 577 -9.90 13.22 1.20
C ILE A 577 -9.99 11.76 0.72
N ALA A 578 -9.35 10.85 1.46
CA ALA A 578 -9.25 9.44 1.09
C ALA A 578 -10.18 8.57 1.94
N LEU A 579 -11.11 7.86 1.30
CA LEU A 579 -12.17 7.09 1.96
C LEU A 579 -12.15 5.62 1.49
N PRO A 580 -11.95 4.65 2.40
CA PRO A 580 -12.07 3.22 2.08
C PRO A 580 -13.49 2.79 1.72
N ALA A 581 -13.60 1.65 1.02
CA ALA A 581 -14.90 1.00 0.81
C ALA A 581 -15.53 0.61 2.15
N GLY A 582 -16.85 0.74 2.26
CA GLY A 582 -17.62 0.40 3.46
C GLY A 582 -17.52 1.38 4.62
N VAL A 583 -16.65 2.40 4.55
CA VAL A 583 -16.53 3.41 5.60
C VAL A 583 -17.57 4.50 5.40
N ALA A 584 -18.43 4.68 6.40
CA ALA A 584 -19.44 5.73 6.37
C ALA A 584 -18.80 7.10 6.57
N HIS A 585 -19.33 8.11 5.89
CA HIS A 585 -18.92 9.50 6.02
C HIS A 585 -20.09 10.45 5.76
N TRP A 586 -19.98 11.67 6.29
CA TRP A 586 -20.88 12.80 6.01
C TRP A 586 -20.06 14.08 5.80
N CYS A 587 -20.63 15.07 5.12
CA CYS A 587 -19.98 16.36 4.89
C CYS A 587 -20.95 17.50 5.20
N TYR A 588 -20.46 18.55 5.86
CA TYR A 588 -21.25 19.73 6.18
C TYR A 588 -20.54 20.98 5.67
N ASN A 589 -21.29 21.86 5.00
CA ASN A 589 -20.80 23.16 4.56
C ASN A 589 -21.01 24.20 5.67
N ASP A 590 -19.93 24.55 6.36
CA ASP A 590 -19.88 25.62 7.36
C ASP A 590 -19.29 26.94 6.82
N GLY A 591 -19.06 27.02 5.51
CA GLY A 591 -18.68 28.25 4.81
C GLY A 591 -19.88 29.06 4.33
N ASP A 592 -19.59 30.28 3.87
CA ASP A 592 -20.58 31.20 3.31
C ASP A 592 -20.75 31.04 1.79
N GLU A 593 -19.84 30.32 1.12
CA GLU A 593 -19.90 29.98 -0.31
C GLU A 593 -20.37 28.54 -0.54
N GLU A 594 -20.73 28.21 -1.77
CA GLU A 594 -21.03 26.82 -2.14
C GLU A 594 -19.78 25.95 -2.01
N LEU A 595 -19.98 24.76 -1.44
CA LEU A 595 -18.96 23.74 -1.30
C LEU A 595 -19.05 22.78 -2.49
N VAL A 596 -17.99 22.72 -3.31
CA VAL A 596 -17.94 21.88 -4.52
C VAL A 596 -16.92 20.77 -4.32
N ILE A 597 -17.39 19.52 -4.32
CA ILE A 597 -16.58 18.31 -4.11
C ILE A 597 -16.65 17.45 -5.37
N LEU A 598 -15.50 17.14 -5.95
CA LEU A 598 -15.37 16.15 -7.02
C LEU A 598 -14.94 14.82 -6.41
N ALA A 599 -15.65 13.74 -6.71
CA ALA A 599 -15.37 12.42 -6.18
C ALA A 599 -15.11 11.41 -7.32
N MET A 600 -14.05 10.62 -7.18
CA MET A 600 -13.81 9.44 -8.02
C MET A 600 -13.85 8.18 -7.16
N GLU A 601 -14.69 7.22 -7.54
CA GLU A 601 -14.77 5.88 -6.96
C GLU A 601 -14.09 4.87 -7.90
N ASP A 602 -13.22 4.03 -7.34
CA ASP A 602 -12.49 3.00 -8.08
C ASP A 602 -13.28 1.68 -8.03
N THR A 603 -14.17 1.48 -8.99
CA THR A 603 -15.09 0.33 -9.00
C THR A 603 -14.39 -0.97 -9.35
N GLY A 604 -13.23 -0.92 -10.01
CA GLY A 604 -12.37 -2.08 -10.28
C GLY A 604 -11.43 -2.44 -9.14
N ASN A 605 -11.48 -1.71 -8.02
CA ASN A 605 -10.60 -1.96 -6.87
C ASN A 605 -10.88 -3.30 -6.20
N ASN A 606 -9.84 -3.95 -5.67
CA ASN A 606 -9.98 -5.24 -4.98
C ASN A 606 -10.74 -5.16 -3.64
N GLN A 607 -11.00 -3.95 -3.12
CA GLN A 607 -11.91 -3.75 -2.00
C GLN A 607 -13.39 -3.92 -2.41
N ASN A 608 -13.74 -3.70 -3.68
CA ASN A 608 -15.08 -3.93 -4.19
C ASN A 608 -15.25 -5.41 -4.57
N GLN A 609 -15.97 -6.16 -3.74
CA GLN A 609 -16.21 -7.61 -3.93
C GLN A 609 -17.55 -7.92 -4.60
N LEU A 610 -18.30 -6.89 -5.02
CA LEU A 610 -19.61 -7.06 -5.65
C LEU A 610 -19.44 -7.21 -7.17
N ASP A 611 -19.61 -6.10 -7.89
CA ASP A 611 -19.38 -5.97 -9.32
C ASP A 611 -18.96 -4.51 -9.60
N ASN A 612 -18.63 -4.20 -10.85
CA ASN A 612 -18.09 -2.88 -11.23
C ASN A 612 -19.12 -1.74 -11.18
N ASN A 613 -20.35 -1.97 -10.70
CA ASN A 613 -21.32 -0.91 -10.53
C ASN A 613 -21.10 -0.13 -9.23
N PRO A 614 -21.05 1.21 -9.28
CA PRO A 614 -21.00 2.03 -8.07
C PRO A 614 -22.31 1.89 -7.29
N ARG A 615 -22.20 1.79 -5.97
CA ARG A 615 -23.35 1.70 -5.05
C ARG A 615 -23.13 2.59 -3.85
N LYS A 616 -24.18 3.33 -3.51
CA LYS A 616 -24.23 4.20 -2.35
C LYS A 616 -25.28 3.72 -1.35
N PHE A 617 -24.84 3.41 -0.15
CA PHE A 617 -25.68 2.95 0.94
C PHE A 617 -25.85 4.09 1.93
N PHE A 618 -27.03 4.71 1.91
CA PHE A 618 -27.37 5.81 2.81
C PHE A 618 -27.83 5.30 4.16
N LEU A 619 -27.41 5.98 5.22
CA LEU A 619 -27.85 5.72 6.60
C LEU A 619 -28.96 6.68 7.06
N ALA A 620 -29.40 7.60 6.21
CA ALA A 620 -30.46 8.55 6.53
C ALA A 620 -31.14 9.07 5.25
N GLY A 621 -32.31 9.69 5.42
CA GLY A 621 -33.10 10.29 4.35
C GLY A 621 -33.79 9.26 3.46
N ASN A 622 -34.41 9.72 2.38
CA ASN A 622 -35.01 8.85 1.35
C ASN A 622 -34.48 9.19 -0.05
N PRO A 623 -33.17 9.00 -0.28
CA PRO A 623 -32.58 9.39 -1.55
C PRO A 623 -32.94 8.41 -2.66
N GLN A 624 -33.21 8.94 -3.85
CA GLN A 624 -33.34 8.14 -5.05
C GLN A 624 -31.98 7.51 -5.40
N GLN A 625 -31.95 6.20 -5.68
CA GLN A 625 -30.71 5.50 -6.03
C GLN A 625 -30.27 5.77 -7.48
N GLU A 626 -28.95 5.85 -7.68
CA GLU A 626 -28.27 6.11 -8.97
C GLU A 626 -28.70 5.13 -10.09
N GLY A 627 -28.97 3.86 -9.76
CA GLY A 627 -29.36 2.83 -10.74
C GLY A 627 -30.77 3.02 -11.35
N GLN A 628 -31.67 3.76 -10.71
CA GLN A 628 -33.07 3.85 -11.14
C GLN A 628 -33.31 4.90 -12.25
N GLN A 629 -32.55 5.99 -12.29
CA GLN A 629 -32.69 7.00 -13.35
C GLN A 629 -32.08 6.55 -14.68
N GLN A 630 -31.01 5.74 -14.67
CA GLN A 630 -30.48 5.13 -15.90
C GLN A 630 -31.49 4.18 -16.56
N GLY A 631 -32.26 3.43 -15.76
CA GLY A 631 -33.34 2.57 -16.26
C GLY A 631 -34.53 3.35 -16.82
N GLN A 632 -34.86 4.50 -16.23
CA GLN A 632 -35.97 5.36 -16.69
C GLN A 632 -35.63 6.17 -17.95
N GLN A 633 -34.38 6.64 -18.11
CA GLN A 633 -33.95 7.35 -19.32
C GLN A 633 -33.74 6.44 -20.53
N GLN A 634 -33.35 5.16 -20.35
CA GLN A 634 -33.33 4.19 -21.44
C GLN A 634 -34.73 3.89 -22.01
N GLN A 635 -35.79 4.05 -21.22
CA GLN A 635 -37.16 3.97 -21.73
C GLN A 635 -37.59 5.22 -22.50
N GLN A 636 -37.06 6.41 -22.17
CA GLN A 636 -37.39 7.66 -22.86
C GLN A 636 -36.61 7.87 -24.18
N GLN A 637 -35.48 7.19 -24.39
CA GLN A 637 -34.73 7.24 -25.65
C GLN A 637 -35.18 6.23 -26.72
N ARG A 638 -36.19 5.39 -26.43
CA ARG A 638 -36.86 4.61 -27.49
C ARG A 638 -37.77 5.54 -28.31
N ARG A 639 -37.30 5.90 -29.51
CA ARG A 639 -38.04 6.72 -30.49
C ARG A 639 -39.49 6.21 -30.68
N PRO A 640 -40.51 7.09 -30.62
CA PRO A 640 -41.87 6.74 -31.06
C PRO A 640 -41.90 6.70 -32.59
N GLY A 641 -41.48 5.58 -33.20
CA GLY A 641 -41.34 5.53 -34.65
C GLY A 641 -41.33 4.17 -35.33
N GLN A 642 -41.56 3.06 -34.63
CA GLN A 642 -41.63 1.72 -35.25
C GLN A 642 -42.72 0.83 -34.63
N GLN A 643 -43.93 1.37 -34.45
CA GLN A 643 -45.13 0.59 -34.10
C GLN A 643 -46.14 0.43 -35.26
N GLN A 644 -45.72 0.68 -36.50
CA GLN A 644 -46.56 0.42 -37.68
C GLN A 644 -45.84 -0.50 -38.65
N GLN A 645 -45.73 -1.78 -38.30
CA GLN A 645 -45.66 -2.92 -39.24
C GLN A 645 -45.39 -4.19 -38.43
N GLN A 646 -46.44 -4.74 -37.81
CA GLN A 646 -46.64 -6.17 -37.54
C GLN A 646 -47.92 -6.36 -36.71
N GLN A 647 -49.03 -5.78 -37.19
CA GLN A 647 -50.36 -6.28 -36.85
C GLN A 647 -50.92 -6.92 -38.12
N GLN A 648 -50.54 -8.16 -38.36
CA GLN A 648 -51.32 -9.12 -39.14
C GLN A 648 -50.58 -10.46 -39.17
N GLN A 649 -51.02 -11.37 -38.30
CA GLN A 649 -51.33 -12.79 -38.58
C GLN A 649 -51.00 -13.71 -37.39
N ARG A 650 -52.06 -14.43 -36.95
CA ARG A 650 -52.08 -15.75 -36.28
C ARG A 650 -51.97 -15.82 -34.73
N PRO A 651 -52.55 -16.86 -34.09
CA PRO A 651 -53.91 -16.76 -33.55
C PRO A 651 -53.99 -17.00 -32.03
N GLN A 652 -55.15 -16.64 -31.51
CA GLN A 652 -55.62 -16.76 -30.14
C GLN A 652 -55.67 -18.22 -29.66
N TYR A 653 -54.77 -18.61 -28.74
CA TYR A 653 -54.99 -19.76 -27.86
C TYR A 653 -54.95 -19.29 -26.40
N ARG A 654 -56.10 -19.46 -25.76
CA ARG A 654 -56.39 -19.20 -24.35
C ARG A 654 -55.86 -20.38 -23.54
N GLY A 655 -54.97 -20.11 -22.58
CA GLY A 655 -54.49 -21.08 -21.62
C GLY A 655 -54.21 -20.39 -20.29
N GLU A 656 -55.16 -20.50 -19.36
CA GLU A 656 -55.02 -20.15 -17.95
C GLU A 656 -53.90 -20.99 -17.33
N TYR A 657 -52.83 -20.35 -16.87
CA TYR A 657 -52.16 -20.68 -15.61
C TYR A 657 -51.43 -19.41 -15.16
N GLY A 658 -52.03 -18.72 -14.21
CA GLY A 658 -51.44 -17.54 -13.59
C GLY A 658 -50.23 -17.92 -12.74
N SER A 659 -49.08 -17.32 -13.06
CA SER A 659 -47.95 -17.22 -12.14
C SER A 659 -47.61 -15.75 -11.97
N ARG A 660 -47.73 -15.30 -10.72
CA ARG A 660 -47.37 -13.97 -10.21
C ARG A 660 -45.94 -13.60 -10.64
N HIS A 661 -45.79 -12.87 -11.73
CA HIS A 661 -44.69 -11.94 -11.93
C HIS A 661 -45.25 -10.53 -11.83
N GLY A 662 -45.59 -10.15 -10.60
CA GLY A 662 -45.79 -8.76 -10.25
C GLY A 662 -44.45 -8.04 -10.36
N GLN A 663 -44.48 -6.87 -11.00
CA GLN A 663 -43.38 -5.93 -11.13
C GLN A 663 -42.72 -5.68 -9.76
N GLU A 664 -41.50 -6.14 -9.55
CA GLU A 664 -40.65 -5.67 -8.46
C GLU A 664 -40.21 -4.23 -8.79
N GLN A 665 -41.04 -3.26 -8.42
CA GLN A 665 -40.56 -1.89 -8.16
C GLN A 665 -39.63 -1.98 -6.94
N HIS A 666 -38.32 -2.01 -7.17
CA HIS A 666 -37.34 -1.91 -6.08
C HIS A 666 -37.56 -0.59 -5.33
N ASN A 667 -38.06 -0.68 -4.09
CA ASN A 667 -38.23 0.46 -3.19
C ASN A 667 -36.90 1.20 -3.02
N ALA A 668 -36.84 2.46 -3.44
CA ALA A 668 -35.76 3.38 -3.10
C ALA A 668 -35.89 3.80 -1.63
N GLY A 669 -34.76 3.96 -0.94
CA GLY A 669 -34.70 4.34 0.46
C GLY A 669 -33.30 4.17 1.05
N ASN A 670 -33.13 4.57 2.32
CA ASN A 670 -31.91 4.31 3.08
C ASN A 670 -31.85 2.83 3.56
N VAL A 671 -30.72 2.40 4.13
CA VAL A 671 -30.54 1.01 4.59
C VAL A 671 -31.57 0.59 5.65
N PHE A 672 -32.03 1.51 6.50
CA PHE A 672 -33.05 1.23 7.53
C PHE A 672 -34.43 0.95 6.93
N SER A 673 -34.76 1.52 5.77
CA SER A 673 -36.05 1.32 5.09
C SER A 673 -36.33 -0.15 4.72
N GLY A 674 -35.29 -0.98 4.62
CA GLY A 674 -35.41 -2.41 4.35
C GLY A 674 -35.73 -3.29 5.57
N PHE A 675 -35.65 -2.75 6.79
CA PHE A 675 -35.95 -3.48 8.02
C PHE A 675 -37.38 -3.26 8.49
N ASP A 676 -37.94 -4.22 9.21
CA ASP A 676 -39.21 -4.03 9.90
C ASP A 676 -39.06 -2.99 11.03
N ALA A 677 -40.05 -2.11 11.16
CA ALA A 677 -39.99 -1.00 12.11
C ALA A 677 -39.98 -1.47 13.57
N GLU A 678 -40.60 -2.62 13.88
CA GLU A 678 -40.59 -3.19 15.23
C GLU A 678 -39.21 -3.75 15.58
N VAL A 679 -38.57 -4.43 14.61
CA VAL A 679 -37.20 -4.94 14.77
C VAL A 679 -36.22 -3.79 15.02
N LEU A 680 -36.37 -2.67 14.31
CA LEU A 680 -35.55 -1.48 14.54
C LEU A 680 -35.83 -0.85 15.90
N ALA A 681 -37.10 -0.72 16.30
CA ALA A 681 -37.49 -0.18 17.59
C ALA A 681 -36.88 -0.98 18.75
N GLU A 682 -36.97 -2.30 18.69
CA GLU A 682 -36.38 -3.22 19.66
C GLU A 682 -34.84 -3.14 19.65
N SER A 683 -34.21 -3.15 18.46
CA SER A 683 -32.75 -3.13 18.33
C SER A 683 -32.11 -1.87 18.87
N PHE A 684 -32.75 -0.71 18.67
CA PHE A 684 -32.24 0.59 19.16
C PHE A 684 -32.79 0.95 20.55
N GLY A 685 -33.74 0.19 21.10
CA GLY A 685 -34.40 0.50 22.37
C GLY A 685 -35.21 1.80 22.32
N VAL A 686 -35.86 2.08 21.18
CA VAL A 686 -36.64 3.31 20.93
C VAL A 686 -38.09 2.97 20.62
N ASP A 687 -38.96 3.98 20.61
CA ASP A 687 -40.34 3.79 20.18
C ASP A 687 -40.44 3.57 18.66
N ARG A 688 -41.53 2.92 18.24
CA ARG A 688 -41.78 2.59 16.83
C ARG A 688 -41.84 3.80 15.91
N GLU A 689 -42.26 4.96 16.41
CA GLU A 689 -42.33 6.19 15.61
C GLU A 689 -40.91 6.73 15.35
N THR A 690 -40.03 6.70 16.35
CA THR A 690 -38.61 7.00 16.17
C THR A 690 -37.95 6.04 15.18
N ALA A 691 -38.26 4.74 15.22
CA ALA A 691 -37.78 3.77 14.24
C ALA A 691 -38.27 4.08 12.81
N ARG A 692 -39.54 4.48 12.63
CA ARG A 692 -40.08 4.92 11.33
C ARG A 692 -39.38 6.17 10.80
N ARG A 693 -39.00 7.10 11.68
CA ARG A 693 -38.20 8.27 11.30
C ARG A 693 -36.82 7.89 10.76
N LEU A 694 -36.18 6.86 11.30
CA LEU A 694 -34.92 6.32 10.75
C LEU A 694 -35.10 5.76 9.34
N GLN A 695 -36.22 5.10 9.07
CA GLN A 695 -36.56 4.59 7.73
C GLN A 695 -36.75 5.71 6.70
N GLY A 696 -37.11 6.93 7.15
CA GLY A 696 -37.19 8.11 6.31
C GLY A 696 -38.32 8.09 5.26
N GLN A 697 -39.33 7.23 5.39
CA GLN A 697 -40.35 7.03 4.35
C GLN A 697 -41.07 8.33 3.93
N ASP A 698 -41.29 9.24 4.88
CA ASP A 698 -41.95 10.54 4.66
C ASP A 698 -40.97 11.68 4.33
N ASP A 699 -39.66 11.41 4.31
CA ASP A 699 -38.64 12.42 4.05
C ASP A 699 -38.47 12.68 2.54
N GLN A 700 -38.81 13.90 2.10
CA GLN A 700 -38.70 14.31 0.69
C GLN A 700 -37.49 15.22 0.41
N ARG A 701 -36.58 15.39 1.39
CA ARG A 701 -35.46 16.36 1.28
C ARG A 701 -34.29 15.85 0.45
N GLY A 702 -34.24 14.55 0.16
CA GLY A 702 -33.17 13.90 -0.60
C GLY A 702 -31.91 13.63 0.23
N HIS A 703 -30.74 13.60 -0.40
CA HIS A 703 -29.46 13.24 0.23
C HIS A 703 -28.66 14.41 0.82
N ILE A 704 -29.08 15.66 0.59
CA ILE A 704 -28.43 16.88 1.14
C ILE A 704 -29.50 17.74 1.78
N VAL A 705 -29.43 17.89 3.10
CA VAL A 705 -30.47 18.57 3.90
C VAL A 705 -29.99 19.91 4.44
N ARG A 706 -30.91 20.86 4.66
CA ARG A 706 -30.60 22.17 5.24
C ARG A 706 -30.57 22.10 6.77
N VAL A 707 -29.53 22.68 7.38
CA VAL A 707 -29.42 22.81 8.83
C VAL A 707 -29.69 24.26 9.26
N GLU A 708 -30.93 24.55 9.67
CA GLU A 708 -31.41 25.91 9.94
C GLU A 708 -30.57 26.71 10.94
N ARG A 709 -30.24 26.09 12.09
CA ARG A 709 -29.54 26.73 13.21
C ARG A 709 -28.02 26.52 13.20
N GLY A 710 -27.48 26.02 12.10
CA GLY A 710 -26.09 25.56 12.01
C GLY A 710 -25.86 24.25 12.75
N LEU A 711 -24.95 23.43 12.23
CA LEU A 711 -24.62 22.14 12.83
C LEU A 711 -23.80 22.34 14.12
N GLN A 712 -24.31 21.83 15.24
CA GLN A 712 -23.59 21.82 16.52
C GLN A 712 -22.83 20.50 16.65
N VAL A 713 -21.50 20.57 16.63
CA VAL A 713 -20.58 19.43 16.81
C VAL A 713 -19.44 19.85 17.73
N LEU A 714 -18.90 18.90 18.49
CA LEU A 714 -17.67 19.13 19.25
C LEU A 714 -16.51 19.27 18.26
N ARG A 715 -15.76 20.36 18.37
CA ARG A 715 -14.54 20.58 17.58
C ARG A 715 -13.53 21.39 18.38
N PRO A 716 -12.22 21.09 18.29
CA PRO A 716 -11.19 21.92 18.89
C PRO A 716 -11.20 23.33 18.29
N SER A 717 -10.68 24.30 19.05
CA SER A 717 -10.45 25.66 18.53
C SER A 717 -9.34 25.63 17.46
N SER A 718 -9.39 26.52 16.47
CA SER A 718 -8.41 26.56 15.37
C SER A 718 -6.96 26.74 15.84
N SER A 719 -6.74 27.44 16.96
CA SER A 719 -5.42 27.55 17.61
C SER A 719 -4.92 26.24 18.22
N GLN A 720 -5.82 25.38 18.68
CA GLN A 720 -5.47 24.07 19.24
C GLN A 720 -5.18 23.04 18.14
N GLU A 721 -5.87 23.09 16.99
CA GLU A 721 -5.54 22.23 15.84
C GLU A 721 -4.12 22.49 15.31
N GLU A 722 -3.73 23.77 15.16
CA GLU A 722 -2.37 24.13 14.73
C GLU A 722 -1.29 23.75 15.77
N GLN A 723 -1.60 23.88 17.07
CA GLN A 723 -0.71 23.44 18.15
C GLN A 723 -0.58 21.92 18.21
N GLU A 724 -1.66 21.15 18.04
CA GLU A 724 -1.60 19.68 17.99
C GLU A 724 -0.81 19.17 16.77
N GLU A 725 -0.92 19.83 15.62
CA GLU A 725 -0.10 19.50 14.44
C GLU A 725 1.39 19.82 14.66
N GLN A 726 1.72 20.90 15.39
CA GLN A 726 3.10 21.27 15.73
C GLN A 726 3.70 20.40 16.86
N GLU A 727 2.92 20.07 17.89
CA GLU A 727 3.36 19.24 19.03
C GLU A 727 3.62 17.78 18.63
N ARG A 728 2.94 17.26 17.60
CA ARG A 728 3.21 15.95 16.99
C ARG A 728 4.62 15.82 16.42
N GLY A 729 5.32 16.94 16.17
CA GLY A 729 6.72 16.95 15.76
C GLY A 729 7.74 16.79 16.90
N GLY A 730 7.33 16.82 18.17
CA GLY A 730 8.27 17.07 19.28
C GLY A 730 8.19 16.19 20.54
N ARG A 731 7.19 15.33 20.75
CA ARG A 731 7.08 14.54 22.00
C ARG A 731 7.23 13.03 21.79
N TYR A 732 8.30 12.49 22.38
CA TYR A 732 8.49 11.07 22.64
C TYR A 732 7.98 10.72 24.05
N GLN A 733 7.50 9.48 24.23
CA GLN A 733 7.22 8.74 25.48
C GLN A 733 5.76 8.72 25.99
N ALA A 734 4.88 7.98 25.29
CA ALA A 734 3.80 7.19 25.89
C ALA A 734 3.43 6.03 24.93
N ALA A 735 2.82 4.95 25.43
CA ALA A 735 2.38 3.84 24.59
C ALA A 735 1.05 4.20 23.92
N ASN A 736 1.06 4.42 22.60
CA ASN A 736 -0.13 4.85 21.86
C ASN A 736 -1.15 3.70 21.71
N GLY A 737 -2.42 3.94 22.06
CA GLY A 737 -3.52 3.00 21.78
C GLY A 737 -4.00 3.04 20.32
N LEU A 738 -5.08 2.32 20.02
CA LEU A 738 -5.68 2.31 18.68
C LEU A 738 -6.25 3.68 18.30
N GLU A 739 -6.72 4.44 19.30
CA GLU A 739 -7.27 5.78 19.20
C GLU A 739 -6.24 6.81 18.68
N GLU A 740 -4.97 6.66 19.05
CA GLU A 740 -3.88 7.56 18.64
C GLU A 740 -3.15 7.12 17.36
N THR A 741 -3.44 5.90 16.86
CA THR A 741 -2.78 5.31 15.69
C THR A 741 -3.74 5.14 14.51
N VAL A 742 -4.46 4.01 14.45
CA VAL A 742 -5.33 3.64 13.33
C VAL A 742 -6.55 4.57 13.26
N CYS A 743 -7.20 4.83 14.39
CA CYS A 743 -8.40 5.69 14.45
C CYS A 743 -8.08 7.17 14.15
N SER A 744 -6.82 7.56 14.34
CA SER A 744 -6.30 8.89 14.05
C SER A 744 -5.53 8.97 12.72
N ALA A 745 -5.69 7.98 11.84
CA ALA A 745 -5.05 7.97 10.52
C ALA A 745 -5.31 9.25 9.74
N ARG A 746 -4.28 9.70 9.01
CA ARG A 746 -4.34 10.89 8.16
C ARG A 746 -5.15 10.59 6.90
N LEU A 747 -6.28 11.27 6.75
CA LEU A 747 -7.22 11.10 5.63
C LEU A 747 -7.30 12.31 4.71
N ILE A 748 -6.62 13.41 5.06
CA ILE A 748 -6.69 14.66 4.32
C ILE A 748 -5.29 15.16 4.00
N GLU A 749 -5.10 15.58 2.75
CA GLU A 749 -3.88 16.20 2.25
C GLU A 749 -4.19 17.38 1.33
N ASN A 750 -3.69 18.58 1.64
CA ASN A 750 -3.86 19.73 0.76
C ASN A 750 -2.82 19.75 -0.36
N ILE A 751 -3.27 19.70 -1.62
CA ILE A 751 -2.41 19.76 -2.81
C ILE A 751 -2.52 21.10 -3.56
N ASN A 752 -3.21 22.10 -2.99
CA ASN A 752 -3.37 23.40 -3.64
C ASN A 752 -2.25 24.41 -3.30
N ASP A 753 -1.57 24.25 -2.17
CA ASP A 753 -0.47 25.12 -1.77
C ASP A 753 0.69 25.10 -2.80
N PRO A 754 1.03 26.25 -3.43
CA PRO A 754 2.16 26.34 -4.35
C PRO A 754 3.52 25.99 -3.72
N SER A 755 3.70 26.19 -2.42
CA SER A 755 4.96 25.91 -1.71
C SER A 755 5.29 24.41 -1.69
N ARG A 756 4.27 23.57 -1.90
CA ARG A 756 4.35 22.11 -1.88
C ARG A 756 4.50 21.50 -3.27
N ALA A 757 4.84 22.29 -4.29
CA ALA A 757 5.06 21.78 -5.63
C ALA A 757 6.23 20.78 -5.66
N ASP A 758 5.97 19.55 -6.09
CA ASP A 758 7.01 18.53 -6.31
C ASP A 758 7.85 18.89 -7.54
N ILE A 759 7.20 19.48 -8.55
CA ILE A 759 7.84 19.96 -9.77
C ILE A 759 7.37 21.39 -9.99
N TYR A 760 8.32 22.30 -10.15
CA TYR A 760 8.04 23.70 -10.42
C TYR A 760 8.95 24.23 -11.53
N ASN A 761 8.36 24.99 -12.44
CA ASN A 761 9.06 25.83 -13.39
C ASN A 761 8.39 27.22 -13.36
N PRO A 762 9.12 28.29 -13.00
CA PRO A 762 8.54 29.63 -12.82
C PRO A 762 7.89 30.23 -14.06
N ARG A 763 8.20 29.71 -15.26
CA ARG A 763 7.64 30.19 -16.53
C ARG A 763 6.68 29.19 -17.20
N ALA A 764 6.53 27.99 -16.64
CA ALA A 764 5.67 26.96 -17.22
C ALA A 764 4.57 26.46 -16.26
N GLY A 765 4.82 26.42 -14.95
CA GLY A 765 3.80 26.02 -13.97
C GLY A 765 4.32 25.15 -12.83
N ARG A 766 3.41 24.41 -12.19
CA ARG A 766 3.70 23.46 -11.11
C ARG A 766 2.88 22.18 -11.17
N LEU A 767 3.42 21.12 -10.56
CA LEU A 767 2.72 19.87 -10.27
C LEU A 767 2.92 19.52 -8.80
N THR A 768 1.83 19.11 -8.14
CA THR A 768 1.80 18.65 -6.76
C THR A 768 1.09 17.31 -6.72
N SER A 769 1.72 16.28 -6.19
CA SER A 769 1.20 14.91 -6.15
C SER A 769 0.92 14.45 -4.72
N VAL A 770 -0.15 13.67 -4.55
CA VAL A 770 -0.44 12.93 -3.32
C VAL A 770 -0.50 11.45 -3.65
N ASN A 771 0.28 10.66 -2.93
CA ASN A 771 0.53 9.24 -3.20
C ASN A 771 0.86 8.51 -1.89
N GLY A 772 1.15 7.22 -1.97
CA GLY A 772 1.43 6.37 -0.80
C GLY A 772 2.58 6.82 0.10
N HIS A 773 3.48 7.69 -0.38
CA HIS A 773 4.63 8.19 0.38
C HIS A 773 4.28 9.37 1.29
N ASN A 774 3.37 10.25 0.87
CA ASN A 774 2.97 11.43 1.65
C ASN A 774 1.65 11.25 2.40
N MET A 775 0.80 10.32 1.92
CA MET A 775 -0.48 10.00 2.53
C MET A 775 -0.64 8.47 2.65
N PRO A 776 -0.20 7.84 3.76
CA PRO A 776 -0.04 6.39 3.87
C PRO A 776 -1.29 5.55 3.60
N ILE A 777 -2.49 6.07 3.87
CA ILE A 777 -3.76 5.39 3.57
C ILE A 777 -3.91 5.08 2.08
N LEU A 778 -3.27 5.86 1.20
CA LEU A 778 -3.30 5.62 -0.24
C LEU A 778 -2.64 4.30 -0.65
N ASN A 779 -1.69 3.76 0.12
CA ASN A 779 -1.14 2.41 -0.11
C ASN A 779 -2.22 1.32 0.07
N TYR A 780 -3.14 1.55 1.01
CA TYR A 780 -4.26 0.64 1.24
C TYR A 780 -5.35 0.80 0.19
N LEU A 781 -5.64 2.04 -0.23
CA LEU A 781 -6.65 2.31 -1.26
C LEU A 781 -6.17 1.98 -2.68
N ARG A 782 -4.86 1.95 -2.92
CA ARG A 782 -4.26 1.85 -4.26
C ARG A 782 -4.65 2.99 -5.19
N LEU A 783 -4.74 4.20 -4.66
CA LEU A 783 -5.11 5.41 -5.41
C LEU A 783 -4.10 6.53 -5.20
N SER A 784 -3.96 7.42 -6.18
CA SER A 784 -3.19 8.66 -6.03
C SER A 784 -3.87 9.82 -6.75
N ALA A 785 -3.46 11.04 -6.47
CA ALA A 785 -3.94 12.22 -7.18
C ALA A 785 -2.81 13.19 -7.48
N GLU A 786 -3.03 14.05 -8.47
CA GLU A 786 -2.07 15.07 -8.91
C GLU A 786 -2.82 16.35 -9.27
N ARG A 787 -2.34 17.47 -8.77
CA ARG A 787 -2.79 18.79 -9.18
C ARG A 787 -1.75 19.42 -10.08
N GLY A 788 -2.17 19.87 -11.25
CA GLY A 788 -1.33 20.60 -12.19
C GLY A 788 -1.85 22.01 -12.43
N VAL A 789 -0.92 22.94 -12.49
CA VAL A 789 -1.16 24.34 -12.88
C VAL A 789 -0.17 24.65 -13.98
N LEU A 790 -0.66 24.87 -15.20
CA LEU A 790 0.12 25.30 -16.34
C LEU A 790 -0.13 26.79 -16.59
N TYR A 791 0.94 27.56 -16.73
CA TYR A 791 0.84 28.97 -17.08
C TYR A 791 0.51 29.15 -18.57
N LYS A 792 0.23 30.40 -18.94
CA LYS A 792 -0.12 30.80 -20.31
C LYS A 792 0.78 30.14 -21.35
N ASN A 793 0.16 29.41 -22.28
CA ASN A 793 0.83 28.73 -23.40
C ASN A 793 1.91 27.70 -23.00
N ALA A 794 2.01 27.34 -21.73
CA ALA A 794 2.97 26.36 -21.25
C ALA A 794 2.56 24.95 -21.70
N LEU A 795 3.56 24.09 -21.89
CA LEU A 795 3.37 22.73 -22.38
C LEU A 795 3.83 21.74 -21.31
N MET A 796 2.96 20.83 -20.90
CA MET A 796 3.41 19.62 -20.21
C MET A 796 3.96 18.66 -21.26
N ALA A 797 5.20 18.20 -21.07
CA ALA A 797 5.87 17.29 -21.98
C ALA A 797 4.98 16.08 -22.33
N PRO A 798 4.99 15.60 -23.58
CA PRO A 798 4.28 14.39 -23.94
C PRO A 798 4.74 13.23 -23.05
N HIS A 799 3.80 12.52 -22.44
CA HIS A 799 4.10 11.50 -21.45
C HIS A 799 3.04 10.41 -21.42
N TRP A 800 3.37 9.25 -20.87
CA TRP A 800 2.40 8.19 -20.60
C TRP A 800 2.50 7.71 -19.16
N LYS A 801 1.37 7.30 -18.58
CA LYS A 801 1.35 6.68 -17.26
C LYS A 801 1.73 5.20 -17.38
N ILE A 802 2.68 4.74 -16.57
CA ILE A 802 3.27 3.39 -16.66
C ILE A 802 2.34 2.35 -16.04
N ASN A 803 1.70 2.69 -14.92
CA ASN A 803 1.03 1.75 -14.03
C ASN A 803 -0.38 2.21 -13.57
N ALA A 804 -0.98 3.22 -14.22
CA ALA A 804 -2.29 3.73 -13.81
C ALA A 804 -3.06 4.35 -14.98
N HIS A 805 -4.39 4.31 -14.90
CA HIS A 805 -5.27 5.22 -15.64
C HIS A 805 -5.23 6.60 -14.97
N SER A 806 -5.55 7.65 -15.72
CA SER A 806 -5.62 9.02 -15.21
C SER A 806 -6.97 9.64 -15.55
N VAL A 807 -7.77 9.96 -14.54
CA VAL A 807 -9.05 10.65 -14.67
C VAL A 807 -8.81 12.12 -14.42
N LEU A 808 -8.76 12.93 -15.48
CA LEU A 808 -8.42 14.35 -15.42
C LEU A 808 -9.68 15.20 -15.42
N TYR A 809 -9.81 16.09 -14.45
CA TYR A 809 -10.86 17.11 -14.38
C TYR A 809 -10.25 18.51 -14.45
N ALA A 810 -10.75 19.34 -15.35
CA ALA A 810 -10.31 20.72 -15.51
C ALA A 810 -10.99 21.62 -14.46
N THR A 811 -10.17 22.20 -13.58
CA THR A 811 -10.62 23.07 -12.48
C THR A 811 -10.64 24.55 -12.83
N ARG A 812 -9.85 24.98 -13.82
CA ARG A 812 -9.81 26.36 -14.32
C ARG A 812 -9.14 26.46 -15.69
N GLY A 813 -9.65 27.35 -16.52
CA GLY A 813 -9.05 27.66 -17.83
C GLY A 813 -9.24 26.53 -18.84
N GLU A 814 -8.36 26.46 -19.84
CA GLU A 814 -8.44 25.43 -20.88
C GLU A 814 -7.07 24.99 -21.39
N ALA A 815 -6.99 23.76 -21.90
CA ALA A 815 -5.80 23.25 -22.58
C ALA A 815 -6.18 22.49 -23.85
N ARG A 816 -5.35 22.65 -24.90
CA ARG A 816 -5.34 21.70 -26.01
C ARG A 816 -4.65 20.43 -25.53
N MET A 817 -5.35 19.31 -25.61
CA MET A 817 -4.81 18.00 -25.27
C MET A 817 -4.84 17.09 -26.49
N GLN A 818 -3.81 16.25 -26.59
CA GLN A 818 -3.75 15.15 -27.55
C GLN A 818 -3.49 13.86 -26.79
N VAL A 819 -4.28 12.82 -27.07
CA VAL A 819 -4.12 11.48 -26.49
C VAL A 819 -3.94 10.48 -27.63
N VAL A 820 -2.87 9.70 -27.57
CA VAL A 820 -2.43 8.79 -28.63
C VAL A 820 -2.39 7.35 -28.12
N ASP A 821 -2.97 6.44 -28.89
CA ASP A 821 -3.05 5.01 -28.57
C ASP A 821 -1.82 4.22 -29.05
N GLN A 822 -1.83 2.90 -28.84
CA GLN A 822 -0.76 2.00 -29.26
C GLN A 822 -0.54 1.91 -30.79
N ARG A 823 -1.52 2.36 -31.60
CA ARG A 823 -1.40 2.39 -33.07
C ARG A 823 -0.79 3.72 -33.55
N GLY A 824 -0.49 4.64 -32.64
CA GLY A 824 -0.05 5.99 -32.98
C GLY A 824 -1.19 6.87 -33.47
N GLN A 825 -2.46 6.49 -33.27
CA GLN A 825 -3.62 7.29 -33.66
C GLN A 825 -3.99 8.23 -32.53
N ALA A 826 -4.24 9.50 -32.86
CA ALA A 826 -4.78 10.47 -31.92
C ALA A 826 -6.25 10.17 -31.65
N VAL A 827 -6.52 9.40 -30.60
CA VAL A 827 -7.88 9.07 -30.14
C VAL A 827 -8.57 10.28 -29.49
N PHE A 828 -7.80 11.30 -29.11
CA PHE A 828 -8.29 12.63 -28.74
C PHE A 828 -7.34 13.71 -29.30
N ASP A 829 -7.88 14.73 -29.96
CA ASP A 829 -7.21 16.01 -30.24
C ASP A 829 -8.26 17.11 -30.14
N GLY A 830 -8.23 17.87 -29.04
CA GLY A 830 -9.28 18.82 -28.73
C GLY A 830 -8.90 19.75 -27.59
N ARG A 831 -9.80 20.69 -27.27
CA ARG A 831 -9.68 21.51 -26.06
C ARG A 831 -10.44 20.83 -24.92
N VAL A 832 -9.84 20.84 -23.74
CA VAL A 832 -10.49 20.48 -22.47
C VAL A 832 -10.64 21.77 -21.68
N ARG A 833 -11.87 22.10 -21.29
CA ARG A 833 -12.27 23.34 -20.61
C ARG A 833 -12.69 23.07 -19.18
N GLU A 834 -12.71 24.12 -18.36
CA GLU A 834 -13.19 24.08 -16.98
C GLU A 834 -14.54 23.35 -16.86
N GLY A 835 -14.63 22.43 -15.91
CA GLY A 835 -15.81 21.60 -15.69
C GLY A 835 -15.85 20.29 -16.49
N GLU A 836 -15.03 20.15 -17.54
CA GLU A 836 -14.94 18.92 -18.33
C GLU A 836 -13.96 17.91 -17.72
N LEU A 837 -14.24 16.63 -18.00
CA LEU A 837 -13.45 15.48 -17.59
C LEU A 837 -12.96 14.69 -18.80
N LEU A 838 -11.71 14.25 -18.77
CA LEU A 838 -11.12 13.35 -19.77
C LEU A 838 -10.36 12.21 -19.08
N VAL A 839 -10.65 10.97 -19.47
CA VAL A 839 -9.89 9.79 -19.03
C VAL A 839 -8.73 9.55 -20.00
N VAL A 840 -7.52 9.41 -19.46
CA VAL A 840 -6.33 8.97 -20.18
C VAL A 840 -5.98 7.56 -19.71
N PRO A 841 -6.22 6.53 -20.53
CA PRO A 841 -5.91 5.16 -20.14
C PRO A 841 -4.41 4.93 -19.92
N GLN A 842 -4.08 3.90 -19.14
CA GLN A 842 -2.70 3.48 -18.91
C GLN A 842 -1.96 3.28 -20.24
N ASN A 843 -0.70 3.72 -20.31
CA ASN A 843 0.18 3.68 -21.48
C ASN A 843 -0.20 4.54 -22.69
N TYR A 844 -1.38 5.19 -22.71
CA TYR A 844 -1.68 6.16 -23.76
C TYR A 844 -0.80 7.40 -23.57
N VAL A 845 -0.27 7.92 -24.67
CA VAL A 845 0.61 9.10 -24.65
C VAL A 845 -0.25 10.34 -24.68
N VAL A 846 -0.07 11.23 -23.71
CA VAL A 846 -0.80 12.49 -23.60
C VAL A 846 0.14 13.69 -23.62
N ALA A 847 -0.22 14.72 -24.37
CA ALA A 847 0.39 16.04 -24.32
C ALA A 847 -0.67 17.09 -23.96
N LYS A 848 -0.28 18.13 -23.21
CA LYS A 848 -1.19 19.18 -22.73
C LYS A 848 -0.56 20.55 -22.90
N GLN A 849 -1.18 21.40 -23.70
CA GLN A 849 -0.76 22.78 -23.89
C GLN A 849 -1.83 23.72 -23.35
N ALA A 850 -1.48 24.54 -22.36
CA ALA A 850 -2.38 25.52 -21.78
C ALA A 850 -2.76 26.60 -22.80
N GLY A 851 -3.99 27.12 -22.69
CA GLY A 851 -4.47 28.28 -23.44
C GLY A 851 -3.88 29.60 -22.92
N ASP A 852 -4.50 30.70 -23.32
CA ASP A 852 -4.03 32.05 -22.99
C ASP A 852 -4.26 32.44 -21.52
N GLU A 853 -5.24 31.83 -20.85
CA GLU A 853 -5.56 32.04 -19.43
C GLU A 853 -4.84 31.07 -18.48
N GLY A 854 -4.03 30.15 -19.04
CA GLY A 854 -3.47 29.03 -18.30
C GLY A 854 -4.45 27.86 -18.18
N PHE A 855 -4.04 26.83 -17.46
CA PHE A 855 -4.83 25.61 -17.27
C PHE A 855 -4.55 24.99 -15.90
N GLU A 856 -5.58 24.80 -15.09
CA GLU A 856 -5.49 24.10 -13.82
C GLU A 856 -6.34 22.84 -13.85
N PHE A 857 -5.79 21.72 -13.40
CA PHE A 857 -6.49 20.45 -13.37
C PHE A 857 -6.16 19.66 -12.10
N VAL A 858 -7.07 18.75 -11.76
CA VAL A 858 -6.82 17.63 -10.85
C VAL A 858 -6.92 16.33 -11.63
N ALA A 859 -6.02 15.39 -11.36
CA ALA A 859 -5.99 14.10 -11.99
C ALA A 859 -5.94 13.00 -10.92
N PHE A 860 -6.99 12.19 -10.85
CA PHE A 860 -7.00 10.99 -10.03
C PHE A 860 -6.38 9.82 -10.80
N LYS A 861 -5.71 8.92 -10.09
CA LYS A 861 -4.94 7.82 -10.68
C LYS A 861 -5.21 6.51 -9.95
N THR A 862 -5.43 5.44 -10.71
CA THR A 862 -5.81 4.10 -10.24
C THR A 862 -4.63 3.27 -9.71
N HIS A 863 -3.66 3.92 -9.05
CA HIS A 863 -2.53 3.26 -8.37
C HIS A 863 -1.97 4.19 -7.29
N GLU A 864 -1.55 3.64 -6.14
CA GLU A 864 -0.98 4.37 -4.99
C GLU A 864 0.27 5.19 -5.32
N ASN A 865 1.08 4.73 -6.28
CA ASN A 865 2.37 5.31 -6.65
C ASN A 865 2.45 5.40 -8.17
N ALA A 866 1.48 6.10 -8.76
CA ALA A 866 1.36 6.21 -10.21
C ALA A 866 2.54 6.98 -10.83
N MET A 867 3.31 6.29 -11.67
CA MET A 867 4.49 6.80 -12.34
C MET A 867 4.21 7.14 -13.81
N PHE A 868 5.05 8.01 -14.39
CA PHE A 868 4.97 8.36 -15.79
C PHE A 868 6.35 8.59 -16.39
N ASN A 869 6.47 8.33 -17.68
CA ASN A 869 7.66 8.66 -18.48
C ASN A 869 7.36 9.81 -19.43
N THR A 870 8.29 10.74 -19.58
CA THR A 870 8.21 11.81 -20.57
C THR A 870 8.93 11.42 -21.87
N LEU A 871 8.49 11.96 -22.99
CA LEU A 871 9.13 11.80 -24.31
C LEU A 871 10.09 12.95 -24.63
N SER A 872 9.94 14.10 -23.96
CA SER A 872 10.80 15.28 -24.16
C SER A 872 11.23 15.88 -22.84
N GLY A 873 12.44 16.46 -22.81
CA GLY A 873 13.01 17.11 -21.62
C GLY A 873 14.14 16.30 -20.98
N ARG A 874 14.69 16.81 -19.88
CA ARG A 874 15.85 16.24 -19.16
C ARG A 874 15.62 14.84 -18.59
N THR A 875 14.38 14.47 -18.30
CA THR A 875 14.01 13.16 -17.74
C THR A 875 13.35 12.23 -18.76
N SER A 876 13.47 12.56 -20.06
CA SER A 876 12.76 11.84 -21.11
C SER A 876 13.38 10.51 -21.50
N ALA A 877 12.53 9.60 -21.95
CA ALA A 877 12.93 8.33 -22.56
C ALA A 877 13.87 8.56 -23.76
N ILE A 878 13.61 9.57 -24.59
CA ILE A 878 14.50 9.94 -25.72
C ILE A 878 15.91 10.29 -25.23
N ARG A 879 16.04 10.96 -24.08
CA ARG A 879 17.35 11.30 -23.53
C ARG A 879 18.12 10.06 -23.03
N ALA A 880 17.41 9.01 -22.60
CA ALA A 880 17.99 7.74 -22.18
C ALA A 880 18.49 6.87 -23.36
N ILE A 881 17.94 7.05 -24.58
CA ILE A 881 18.34 6.28 -25.77
C ILE A 881 19.70 6.79 -26.31
N PRO A 882 20.66 5.92 -26.65
CA PRO A 882 21.93 6.32 -27.26
C PRO A 882 21.73 7.13 -28.55
N VAL A 883 22.59 8.12 -28.79
CA VAL A 883 22.51 9.00 -29.97
C VAL A 883 22.49 8.20 -31.27
N ASP A 884 23.31 7.15 -31.37
CA ASP A 884 23.39 6.33 -32.57
C ASP A 884 22.12 5.48 -32.78
N VAL A 885 21.45 5.06 -31.71
CA VAL A 885 20.16 4.36 -31.84
C VAL A 885 19.12 5.33 -32.40
N LEU A 886 19.06 6.57 -31.91
CA LEU A 886 18.17 7.59 -32.46
C LEU A 886 18.51 7.94 -33.92
N ALA A 887 19.79 8.12 -34.23
CA ALA A 887 20.26 8.46 -35.57
C ALA A 887 19.84 7.38 -36.59
N ASN A 888 20.05 6.11 -36.26
CA ASN A 888 19.66 5.00 -37.15
C ASN A 888 18.14 4.77 -37.14
N ALA A 889 17.48 4.79 -35.99
CA ALA A 889 16.04 4.51 -35.89
C ALA A 889 15.17 5.55 -36.61
N TYR A 890 15.61 6.80 -36.63
CA TYR A 890 14.88 7.91 -37.25
C TYR A 890 15.52 8.43 -38.55
N GLY A 891 16.59 7.79 -39.04
CA GLY A 891 17.29 8.22 -40.26
C GLY A 891 17.85 9.64 -40.20
N MET A 892 18.30 10.09 -39.02
CA MET A 892 18.79 11.45 -38.77
C MET A 892 20.30 11.48 -38.53
N SER A 893 20.93 12.64 -38.72
CA SER A 893 22.34 12.83 -38.38
C SER A 893 22.57 12.73 -36.87
N ARG A 894 23.81 12.39 -36.47
CA ARG A 894 24.21 12.37 -35.06
C ARG A 894 23.98 13.72 -34.36
N ASP A 895 24.14 14.83 -35.08
CA ASP A 895 23.92 16.16 -34.53
C ASP A 895 22.44 16.48 -34.34
N GLU A 896 21.57 16.07 -35.26
CA GLU A 896 20.12 16.15 -35.09
C GLU A 896 19.64 15.30 -33.91
N ALA A 897 20.16 14.08 -33.77
CA ALA A 897 19.86 13.21 -32.64
C ALA A 897 20.34 13.80 -31.30
N ARG A 898 21.53 14.44 -31.27
CA ARG A 898 22.00 15.18 -30.08
C ARG A 898 21.06 16.35 -29.77
N ARG A 899 20.70 17.16 -30.77
CA ARG A 899 19.76 18.29 -30.61
C ARG A 899 18.40 17.81 -30.13
N LEU A 900 17.86 16.70 -30.63
CA LEU A 900 16.61 16.12 -30.15
C LEU A 900 16.66 15.81 -28.64
N LYS A 901 17.79 15.31 -28.13
CA LYS A 901 18.00 15.01 -26.71
C LYS A 901 18.20 16.25 -25.83
N THR A 902 18.79 17.33 -26.36
CA THR A 902 19.29 18.46 -25.55
C THR A 902 18.62 19.81 -25.81
N ASN A 903 17.79 19.94 -26.86
CA ASN A 903 17.10 21.20 -27.18
C ASN A 903 16.10 21.66 -26.11
N ARG A 904 15.69 20.77 -25.19
CA ARG A 904 14.87 21.08 -24.02
C ARG A 904 15.62 20.60 -22.78
N ASN A 905 15.96 21.55 -21.90
CA ASN A 905 16.63 21.28 -20.64
C ASN A 905 15.64 21.23 -19.47
N GLU A 906 14.42 21.69 -19.67
CA GLU A 906 13.32 21.51 -18.72
C GLU A 906 12.99 20.01 -18.55
N ALA A 907 12.49 19.61 -17.39
CA ALA A 907 12.19 18.19 -17.11
C ALA A 907 10.82 17.77 -17.66
N ILE A 908 9.74 18.38 -17.15
CA ILE A 908 8.35 17.97 -17.41
C ILE A 908 7.50 19.15 -17.87
N LEU A 909 7.64 20.30 -17.20
CA LEU A 909 6.92 21.53 -17.53
C LEU A 909 7.80 22.40 -18.44
N LEU A 910 7.35 22.59 -19.69
CA LEU A 910 8.13 23.20 -20.77
C LEU A 910 7.66 24.63 -21.02
N GLU A 911 8.63 25.53 -21.18
CA GLU A 911 8.34 26.95 -21.42
C GLU A 911 7.77 27.16 -22.85
N PRO A 912 6.85 28.13 -23.01
CA PRO A 912 6.33 28.52 -24.32
C PRO A 912 7.45 29.06 -25.22
N ARG A 913 7.62 28.51 -26.43
CA ARG A 913 8.69 28.93 -27.35
C ARG A 913 8.49 30.31 -27.98
N ILE A 914 7.34 30.95 -27.79
CA ILE A 914 6.98 32.22 -28.46
C ILE A 914 7.85 33.42 -27.99
N GLN A 915 8.55 33.33 -26.86
CA GLN A 915 9.47 34.39 -26.40
C GLN A 915 10.90 34.29 -26.94
N LEU A 916 11.42 33.08 -27.22
CA LEU A 916 12.81 32.91 -27.65
C LEU A 916 13.08 33.40 -29.08
N LEU A 917 12.07 33.45 -29.96
CA LEU A 917 12.23 33.95 -31.33
C LEU A 917 12.16 35.49 -31.45
N LYS A 918 11.65 36.21 -30.43
CA LYS A 918 11.54 37.67 -30.48
C LYS A 918 12.74 38.41 -29.87
N GLU A 919 13.43 37.82 -28.90
CA GLU A 919 14.58 38.45 -28.24
C GLU A 919 15.92 38.20 -28.97
N SER A 920 16.02 37.10 -29.71
CA SER A 920 17.27 36.64 -30.30
C SER A 920 17.90 37.61 -31.32
N PRO A 921 17.18 38.24 -32.27
CA PRO A 921 17.83 39.07 -33.29
C PRO A 921 18.40 40.38 -32.75
N LYS A 922 17.71 41.02 -31.79
CA LYS A 922 18.15 42.31 -31.22
C LYS A 922 19.35 42.14 -30.30
N LEU A 923 19.30 41.14 -29.41
CA LEU A 923 20.38 40.89 -28.44
C LEU A 923 21.65 40.33 -29.12
N LEU A 924 21.49 39.52 -30.18
CA LEU A 924 22.63 39.08 -31.01
C LEU A 924 23.24 40.26 -31.77
N LYS A 925 22.41 41.18 -32.30
CA LYS A 925 22.91 42.37 -33.00
C LYS A 925 23.66 43.30 -32.05
N GLU A 926 23.10 43.61 -30.88
CA GLU A 926 23.74 44.43 -29.85
C GLU A 926 25.07 43.82 -29.38
N ARG A 927 25.14 42.51 -29.14
CA ARG A 927 26.41 41.83 -28.79
C ARG A 927 27.42 41.80 -29.93
N MET A 928 26.97 41.65 -31.18
CA MET A 928 27.87 41.70 -32.34
C MET A 928 28.43 43.10 -32.56
N ASP A 929 27.63 44.13 -32.30
CA ASP A 929 28.05 45.54 -32.38
C ASP A 929 29.04 45.87 -31.24
N GLU A 930 28.80 45.38 -30.01
CA GLU A 930 29.74 45.50 -28.88
C GLU A 930 31.09 44.80 -29.15
N ILE A 931 31.07 43.62 -29.80
CA ILE A 931 32.28 42.87 -30.15
C ILE A 931 33.05 43.59 -31.25
N LYS A 932 32.36 44.20 -32.22
CA LYS A 932 33.01 45.02 -33.26
C LYS A 932 33.68 46.24 -32.67
N GLU A 933 33.01 46.97 -31.78
CA GLU A 933 33.57 48.16 -31.15
C GLU A 933 34.84 47.85 -30.35
N LYS A 934 34.84 46.74 -29.59
CA LYS A 934 36.04 46.26 -28.88
C LYS A 934 37.14 45.79 -29.83
N ALA A 935 36.80 45.18 -30.97
CA ALA A 935 37.78 44.76 -31.97
C ALA A 935 38.45 45.98 -32.64
N ASP A 936 37.68 47.05 -32.90
CA ASP A 936 38.20 48.29 -33.47
C ASP A 936 39.09 49.05 -32.47
N GLU A 937 38.72 49.09 -31.17
CA GLU A 937 39.59 49.62 -30.10
C GLU A 937 40.92 48.88 -29.99
N VAL A 938 40.88 47.54 -30.08
CA VAL A 938 42.09 46.70 -30.03
C VAL A 938 42.95 46.95 -31.27
N LYS A 939 42.34 47.09 -32.44
CA LYS A 939 43.04 47.40 -33.69
C LYS A 939 43.72 48.77 -33.63
N GLU A 940 43.05 49.80 -33.10
CA GLU A 940 43.64 51.13 -32.93
C GLU A 940 44.82 51.13 -31.94
N LYS A 941 44.71 50.35 -30.85
CA LYS A 941 45.82 50.16 -29.90
C LYS A 941 47.01 49.44 -30.55
N VAL A 942 46.75 48.41 -31.36
CA VAL A 942 47.80 47.68 -32.11
C VAL A 942 48.46 48.58 -33.15
N ASP A 943 47.71 49.42 -33.85
CA ASP A 943 48.24 50.35 -34.85
C ASP A 943 49.03 51.50 -34.20
N LYS A 944 48.63 51.99 -33.01
CA LYS A 944 49.44 52.92 -32.21
C LYS A 944 50.75 52.29 -31.73
N ILE A 945 50.74 51.02 -31.34
CA ILE A 945 51.95 50.29 -30.94
C ILE A 945 52.87 50.13 -32.15
N LYS A 946 52.35 49.71 -33.30
CA LYS A 946 53.14 49.60 -34.56
C LYS A 946 53.71 50.96 -35.00
N GLY A 947 52.93 52.03 -34.91
CA GLY A 947 53.39 53.39 -35.20
C GLY A 947 54.48 53.90 -34.24
N ALA A 948 54.39 53.54 -32.95
CA ALA A 948 55.40 53.86 -31.95
C ALA A 948 56.71 53.05 -32.13
N THR A 949 56.60 51.79 -32.54
CA THR A 949 57.76 50.94 -32.87
C THR A 949 58.47 51.42 -34.14
N VAL A 950 57.73 51.91 -35.15
CA VAL A 950 58.31 52.48 -36.37
C VAL A 950 58.97 53.84 -36.10
N ARG A 951 58.39 54.69 -35.22
CA ARG A 951 59.03 55.96 -34.82
C ARG A 951 60.28 55.78 -33.96
N LYS A 952 60.38 54.73 -33.14
CA LYS A 952 61.61 54.42 -32.38
C LYS A 952 62.77 53.91 -33.26
N ASN A 953 62.50 53.43 -34.47
CA ASN A 953 63.53 53.00 -35.41
C ASN A 953 63.90 54.09 -36.45
N LEU A 954 63.27 55.27 -36.40
CA LEU A 954 63.51 56.39 -37.32
C LEU A 954 64.07 57.65 -36.62
N VAL A 955 64.29 57.62 -35.31
CA VAL A 955 65.02 58.65 -34.57
C VAL A 955 66.16 57.96 -33.82
N GLY A 956 67.36 58.05 -34.41
CA GLY A 956 68.63 57.80 -33.73
C GLY A 956 69.01 58.94 -32.80
#